data_AF-A0A7L0RJF5-F1
#
_entry.id   AF-A0A7L0RJF5-F1
#
_cell.length_a   1.000
_cell.length_b   1.000
_cell.length_c   1.000
_cell.angle_alpha   90.00
_cell.angle_beta   90.00
_cell.angle_gamma   90.00
#
_symmetry.space_group_name_H-M   'P 1'
#
loop_
_entity.id
_entity.type
_entity.pdbx_description
1 polymer ?
#
loop_
_entity_poly.entity_id
_entity_poly.type
_entity_poly.pdbx_seq_one_letter_code
_entity_poly.pdbx_strand_id
1 'polypeptide(L)'
;TAFSPSIFLMMFLSAGACDAPPRLQSAELKEEHQSATVFPYNSVVEYVCRPGYVRSSSSRNTLVCGRNNKWHGTKEMCTPKPCSYPGEPDNGRLIQTGTLVFGSSVNFTCQLGYKLVGPSEIHCVLINGIVTWNRDIPICEPIPCLPPPEIANGQHSGAGKALFEYGASVTYWCNKVQRGERPFSLLGDASIFCTTIDNVNGVWNKPAPECKVVNCERPHVENGKLLSGYRADYTYGDTVMFDCIFRYTLTGSGTSTCQENDLWDPPLPLCQLSSCDDPPDVFNAVKAKLAGNLFPVDTVVTYECREGYQFSPGETTRHIKCLPDFTWTETPHPCERVRCQSPDLKNGKPVHIWEVKDNYVYGDRLEIMCNDGYAFKGHRNNVMLQCNSDGSWDPAVPECVPEPRCPKPDTAHGREVYNSKNDYTVGTRLRLACDLGYVLRGQDMTECQADQTWFPPLPFCDKACGPPPPVPNGQHSGAGREQFSYGAEVTYSCAEGLSLIGDASIYCTSDDGVNLEWSGPAPECKVVRCPRPAVERGRMTPQRFTFPYGAAVRFSCDEGFVLQGDAESRCLADGTWHPPLPTCQPVQCPRPSRQEDVMIYTSKSSFEVNETLSFYCKRDVYQTVRPVTTCSANGTWQPPVTCKKRDACEKILQNKEDFQCGVPLTELKTLLEVRKLYLEIQKLEKEL
;
A
#
# COMPACT_ATOMS: atom_id res chain seq x y z
N THR A 1 -116.33 92.18 57.22
CA THR A 1 -117.45 92.98 56.71
C THR A 1 -117.53 92.75 55.21
N ALA A 2 -118.30 91.76 54.78
CA ALA A 2 -119.70 91.87 54.32
C ALA A 2 -119.80 91.95 52.77
N PHE A 3 -120.32 90.87 52.17
CA PHE A 3 -121.14 90.68 50.94
C PHE A 3 -120.78 91.49 49.65
N SER A 4 -120.36 90.90 48.50
CA SER A 4 -121.09 90.11 47.44
C SER A 4 -122.18 90.94 46.70
N PRO A 5 -122.66 90.68 45.45
CA PRO A 5 -122.49 89.54 44.49
C PRO A 5 -122.32 89.92 42.97
N SER A 6 -121.69 89.11 42.09
CA SER A 6 -122.17 88.03 41.18
C SER A 6 -122.55 88.43 39.73
N ILE A 7 -122.08 87.65 38.72
CA ILE A 7 -122.88 86.75 37.83
C ILE A 7 -122.12 86.42 36.50
N PHE A 8 -121.97 85.09 36.26
CA PHE A 8 -121.94 84.24 35.03
C PHE A 8 -121.39 84.73 33.67
N LEU A 9 -120.93 83.91 32.71
CA LEU A 9 -120.31 82.57 32.52
C LEU A 9 -120.31 82.36 30.99
N MET A 10 -119.19 82.02 30.33
CA MET A 10 -119.19 81.30 29.03
C MET A 10 -117.82 80.63 28.79
N MET A 11 -117.88 79.34 28.44
CA MET A 11 -116.77 78.50 27.95
C MET A 11 -116.49 78.73 26.46
N PHE A 12 -115.22 78.65 26.04
CA PHE A 12 -114.79 78.23 24.70
C PHE A 12 -113.44 77.47 24.75
N LEU A 13 -113.27 76.47 23.87
CA LEU A 13 -112.15 75.54 23.75
C LEU A 13 -111.03 76.03 22.79
N SER A 14 -109.77 75.81 23.21
CA SER A 14 -108.51 75.50 22.50
C SER A 14 -107.88 76.39 21.38
N ALA A 15 -106.58 76.70 21.51
CA ALA A 15 -105.55 76.48 20.48
C ALA A 15 -104.12 76.49 21.12
N GLY A 16 -103.26 75.51 20.81
CA GLY A 16 -101.85 75.51 21.20
C GLY A 16 -101.01 76.39 20.26
N ALA A 17 -100.07 77.16 20.82
CA ALA A 17 -99.18 78.07 20.09
C ALA A 17 -97.72 77.87 20.52
N CYS A 18 -96.77 78.05 19.59
CA CYS A 18 -95.34 78.04 19.88
C CYS A 18 -94.88 79.41 20.41
N ASP A 19 -93.90 79.39 21.32
CA ASP A 19 -93.16 80.56 21.77
C ASP A 19 -92.22 81.09 20.67
N ALA A 20 -91.57 82.23 20.93
CA ALA A 20 -90.64 82.88 20.02
C ALA A 20 -89.60 81.90 19.39
N PRO A 21 -89.33 82.00 18.08
CA PRO A 21 -88.37 81.14 17.39
C PRO A 21 -86.95 81.22 18.00
N PRO A 22 -86.16 80.13 17.93
CA PRO A 22 -84.80 80.10 18.49
C PRO A 22 -83.86 81.10 17.78
N ARG A 23 -83.03 81.81 18.54
CA ARG A 23 -81.96 82.64 17.96
C ARG A 23 -80.82 81.76 17.45
N LEU A 24 -80.38 82.00 16.21
CA LEU A 24 -79.28 81.26 15.59
C LEU A 24 -78.06 82.18 15.42
N GLN A 25 -76.86 81.61 15.54
CA GLN A 25 -75.59 82.35 15.36
C GLN A 25 -75.28 82.64 13.88
N SER A 26 -75.76 81.79 12.97
CA SER A 26 -75.54 81.92 11.52
C SER A 26 -76.68 82.62 10.77
N ALA A 27 -77.84 82.78 11.41
CA ALA A 27 -79.05 83.30 10.78
C ALA A 27 -79.88 84.14 11.76
N GLU A 28 -80.60 85.12 11.25
CA GLU A 28 -81.55 85.93 11.98
C GLU A 28 -82.95 85.79 11.40
N LEU A 29 -83.96 85.94 12.25
CA LEU A 29 -85.35 85.81 11.83
C LEU A 29 -85.67 86.95 10.85
N LYS A 30 -86.40 86.68 9.76
CA LYS A 30 -86.78 87.73 8.80
C LYS A 30 -87.67 88.78 9.49
N GLU A 31 -87.50 90.05 9.15
CA GLU A 31 -88.08 91.20 9.87
C GLU A 31 -89.59 91.06 10.13
N GLU A 32 -90.33 90.51 9.17
CA GLU A 32 -91.77 90.26 9.23
C GLU A 32 -92.22 89.35 10.39
N HIS A 33 -91.31 88.54 10.95
CA HIS A 33 -91.60 87.62 12.05
C HIS A 33 -90.94 88.05 13.38
N GLN A 34 -90.08 89.08 13.39
CA GLN A 34 -89.32 89.47 14.58
C GLN A 34 -90.17 90.10 15.69
N SER A 35 -91.31 90.70 15.34
CA SER A 35 -92.21 91.41 16.26
C SER A 35 -93.29 90.53 16.89
N ALA A 36 -93.50 89.32 16.36
CA ALA A 36 -94.49 88.38 16.87
C ALA A 36 -93.90 87.52 18.01
N THR A 37 -94.64 87.39 19.10
CA THR A 37 -94.22 86.63 20.30
C THR A 37 -94.96 85.30 20.45
N VAL A 38 -96.09 85.12 19.76
CA VAL A 38 -96.95 83.93 19.84
C VAL A 38 -97.30 83.46 18.43
N PHE A 39 -97.01 82.20 18.11
CA PHE A 39 -97.18 81.64 16.77
C PHE A 39 -98.17 80.47 16.80
N PRO A 40 -99.35 80.56 16.15
CA PRO A 40 -100.32 79.47 16.12
C PRO A 40 -99.76 78.24 15.37
N TYR A 41 -100.37 77.08 15.61
CA TYR A 41 -100.05 75.83 14.92
C TYR A 41 -99.99 76.01 13.39
N ASN A 42 -99.01 75.37 12.72
CA ASN A 42 -98.67 75.51 11.30
C ASN A 42 -98.07 76.87 10.88
N SER A 43 -97.77 77.78 11.82
CA SER A 43 -96.99 78.98 11.49
C SER A 43 -95.61 78.60 10.94
N VAL A 44 -95.24 79.22 9.82
CA VAL A 44 -93.93 79.06 9.19
C VAL A 44 -93.18 80.39 9.35
N VAL A 45 -91.98 80.33 9.93
CA VAL A 45 -91.11 81.50 10.07
C VAL A 45 -89.84 81.32 9.25
N GLU A 46 -89.48 82.34 8.49
CA GLU A 46 -88.28 82.35 7.64
C GLU A 46 -87.09 83.03 8.33
N TYR A 47 -85.89 82.50 8.10
CA TYR A 47 -84.62 83.07 8.54
C TYR A 47 -83.78 83.57 7.34
N VAL A 48 -83.05 84.67 7.58
CA VAL A 48 -82.07 85.27 6.68
C VAL A 48 -80.68 85.06 7.27
N CYS A 49 -79.68 84.73 6.45
CA CYS A 49 -78.33 84.47 6.94
C CYS A 49 -77.64 85.75 7.40
N ARG A 50 -76.93 85.68 8.53
CA ARG A 50 -76.12 86.79 9.03
C ARG A 50 -74.93 87.06 8.09
N PRO A 51 -74.38 88.29 8.06
CA PRO A 51 -73.17 88.59 7.31
C PRO A 51 -72.02 87.62 7.68
N GLY A 52 -71.32 87.09 6.67
CA GLY A 52 -70.34 86.00 6.84
C GLY A 52 -70.89 84.59 6.62
N TYR A 53 -72.22 84.43 6.55
CA TYR A 53 -72.90 83.17 6.23
C TYR A 53 -73.69 83.27 4.92
N VAL A 54 -73.95 82.13 4.28
CA VAL A 54 -74.75 81.96 3.08
C VAL A 54 -75.80 80.89 3.29
N ARG A 55 -76.90 80.96 2.54
CA ARG A 55 -77.99 79.98 2.64
C ARG A 55 -77.47 78.60 2.28
N SER A 56 -77.68 77.63 3.17
CA SER A 56 -77.33 76.25 2.92
C SER A 56 -78.19 75.67 1.80
N SER A 57 -77.57 75.00 0.83
CA SER A 57 -78.28 74.36 -0.29
C SER A 57 -79.02 73.09 0.12
N SER A 58 -78.61 72.44 1.21
CA SER A 58 -79.18 71.19 1.72
C SER A 58 -80.37 71.39 2.67
N SER A 59 -80.61 72.62 3.11
CA SER A 59 -81.55 72.95 4.19
C SER A 59 -82.54 74.03 3.78
N ARG A 60 -83.82 73.86 4.16
CA ARG A 60 -84.80 74.96 4.08
C ARG A 60 -84.53 75.97 5.20
N ASN A 61 -84.69 77.26 4.91
CA ASN A 61 -84.48 78.37 5.84
C ASN A 61 -85.74 78.71 6.66
N THR A 62 -86.64 77.74 6.84
CA THR A 62 -87.93 77.94 7.51
C THR A 62 -88.11 76.97 8.67
N LEU A 63 -88.58 77.45 9.82
CA LEU A 63 -89.04 76.60 10.93
C LEU A 63 -90.57 76.58 10.96
N VAL A 64 -91.15 75.43 11.28
CA VAL A 64 -92.61 75.24 11.35
C VAL A 64 -93.05 74.91 12.77
N CYS A 65 -94.06 75.60 13.29
CA CYS A 65 -94.63 75.33 14.60
C CYS A 65 -95.51 74.06 14.55
N GLY A 66 -95.07 73.00 15.24
CA GLY A 66 -95.76 71.71 15.29
C GLY A 66 -96.89 71.66 16.34
N ARG A 67 -97.73 70.62 16.28
CA ARG A 67 -98.87 70.43 17.22
C ARG A 67 -98.46 70.27 18.68
N ASN A 68 -97.19 69.98 18.93
CA ASN A 68 -96.60 69.86 20.27
C ASN A 68 -96.04 71.20 20.79
N ASN A 69 -96.41 72.34 20.18
CA ASN A 69 -95.92 73.68 20.50
C ASN A 69 -94.39 73.81 20.43
N LYS A 70 -93.71 72.99 19.58
CA LYS A 70 -92.27 73.07 19.32
C LYS A 70 -91.99 73.38 17.85
N TRP A 71 -90.89 74.09 17.62
CA TRP A 71 -90.38 74.36 16.28
C TRP A 71 -89.72 73.12 15.65
N HIS A 72 -90.16 72.78 14.45
CA HIS A 72 -89.61 71.68 13.64
C HIS A 72 -88.88 72.22 12.41
N GLY A 73 -87.73 71.64 12.11
CA GLY A 73 -86.86 72.03 11.00
C GLY A 73 -85.38 71.92 11.39
N THR A 74 -84.51 72.17 10.42
CA THR A 74 -83.05 72.16 10.64
C THR A 74 -82.56 73.52 11.12
N LYS A 75 -81.64 73.53 12.08
CA LYS A 75 -80.97 74.75 12.55
C LYS A 75 -79.77 75.13 11.67
N GLU A 76 -79.35 74.24 10.76
CA GLU A 76 -78.25 74.44 9.80
C GLU A 76 -78.76 75.09 8.51
N MET A 77 -79.43 76.22 8.66
CA MET A 77 -80.04 76.97 7.54
C MET A 77 -79.03 77.79 6.75
N CYS A 78 -77.95 78.19 7.42
CA CYS A 78 -76.92 79.06 6.90
C CYS A 78 -75.54 78.47 7.22
N THR A 79 -74.75 78.25 6.18
CA THR A 79 -73.36 77.77 6.27
C THR A 79 -72.40 78.95 6.18
N PRO A 80 -71.25 78.90 6.87
CA PRO A 80 -70.27 79.98 6.79
C PRO A 80 -69.70 80.08 5.37
N LYS A 81 -69.47 81.31 4.89
CA LYS A 81 -68.85 81.56 3.58
C LYS A 81 -67.42 81.01 3.55
N PRO A 82 -66.95 80.47 2.42
CA PRO A 82 -65.58 80.01 2.30
C PRO A 82 -64.59 81.19 2.32
N CYS A 83 -63.46 81.01 2.99
CA CYS A 83 -62.32 81.91 2.93
C CYS A 83 -61.38 81.51 1.79
N SER A 84 -60.67 82.46 1.18
CA SER A 84 -59.59 82.15 0.24
C SER A 84 -58.45 81.42 0.96
N TYR A 85 -57.72 80.59 0.23
CA TYR A 85 -56.50 79.97 0.75
C TYR A 85 -55.42 81.04 0.93
N PRO A 86 -54.83 81.23 2.13
CA PRO A 86 -53.91 82.33 2.40
C PRO A 86 -52.54 82.19 1.73
N GLY A 87 -52.18 80.99 1.26
CA GLY A 87 -50.84 80.68 0.79
C GLY A 87 -49.95 80.09 1.89
N GLU A 88 -48.79 79.57 1.51
CA GLU A 88 -47.76 79.12 2.44
C GLU A 88 -46.52 80.02 2.31
N PRO A 89 -45.83 80.32 3.43
CA PRO A 89 -44.58 81.06 3.37
C PRO A 89 -43.45 80.21 2.78
N ASP A 90 -42.54 80.86 2.03
CA ASP A 90 -41.32 80.23 1.54
C ASP A 90 -40.51 79.66 2.71
N ASN A 91 -40.05 78.41 2.63
CA ASN A 91 -39.40 77.69 3.73
C ASN A 91 -40.24 77.58 5.02
N GLY A 92 -41.56 77.64 4.89
CA GLY A 92 -42.50 77.29 5.96
C GLY A 92 -43.67 76.48 5.42
N ARG A 93 -44.70 76.32 6.26
CA ARG A 93 -45.94 75.63 5.91
C ARG A 93 -47.11 76.16 6.73
N LEU A 94 -48.29 76.04 6.15
CA LEU A 94 -49.56 76.30 6.82
C LEU A 94 -50.00 75.04 7.59
N ILE A 95 -50.28 75.16 8.89
CA ILE A 95 -50.96 74.10 9.65
C ILE A 95 -52.46 74.30 9.51
N GLN A 96 -53.09 73.50 8.65
CA GLN A 96 -54.53 73.50 8.44
C GLN A 96 -55.17 72.18 8.93
N THR A 97 -56.24 72.29 9.72
CA THR A 97 -56.94 71.14 10.36
C THR A 97 -58.40 70.98 9.92
N GLY A 98 -58.85 71.67 8.86
CA GLY A 98 -60.23 71.61 8.39
C GLY A 98 -60.54 72.50 7.19
N THR A 99 -61.81 72.75 6.89
CA THR A 99 -62.26 73.63 5.80
C THR A 99 -62.11 75.11 6.19
N LEU A 100 -61.64 75.95 5.26
CA LEU A 100 -61.42 77.38 5.48
C LEU A 100 -62.74 78.14 5.31
N VAL A 101 -63.37 78.50 6.42
CA VAL A 101 -64.66 79.20 6.42
C VAL A 101 -64.62 80.40 7.36
N PHE A 102 -65.65 81.27 7.27
CA PHE A 102 -65.78 82.41 8.18
C PHE A 102 -65.69 81.98 9.66
N GLY A 103 -64.76 82.59 10.40
CA GLY A 103 -64.45 82.24 11.80
C GLY A 103 -63.30 81.25 11.99
N SER A 104 -62.75 80.65 10.93
CA SER A 104 -61.56 79.78 11.01
C SER A 104 -60.30 80.56 11.40
N SER A 105 -59.42 79.92 12.19
CA SER A 105 -58.04 80.37 12.40
C SER A 105 -57.05 79.35 11.85
N VAL A 106 -55.91 79.83 11.35
CA VAL A 106 -54.86 78.99 10.80
C VAL A 106 -53.49 79.46 11.30
N ASN A 107 -52.61 78.49 11.54
CA ASN A 107 -51.28 78.72 12.11
C ASN A 107 -50.19 78.44 11.08
N PHE A 108 -49.06 79.10 11.26
CA PHE A 108 -47.88 78.91 10.40
C PHE A 108 -46.68 78.41 11.20
N THR A 109 -45.82 77.66 10.53
CA THR A 109 -44.56 77.13 11.07
C THR A 109 -43.52 77.22 9.98
N CYS A 110 -42.30 77.58 10.38
CA CYS A 110 -41.16 77.52 9.49
C CYS A 110 -40.52 76.14 9.50
N GLN A 111 -39.84 75.81 8.40
CA GLN A 111 -38.99 74.62 8.29
C GLN A 111 -37.74 74.80 9.15
N LEU A 112 -37.06 73.70 9.46
CA LEU A 112 -35.84 73.73 10.27
C LEU A 112 -34.78 74.62 9.62
N GLY A 113 -34.16 75.50 10.43
CA GLY A 113 -33.19 76.48 9.96
C GLY A 113 -33.77 77.84 9.58
N TYR A 114 -35.10 78.01 9.69
CA TYR A 114 -35.79 79.27 9.46
C TYR A 114 -36.61 79.69 10.69
N LYS A 115 -36.56 80.98 11.03
CA LYS A 115 -37.35 81.58 12.11
C LYS A 115 -38.58 82.27 11.56
N LEU A 116 -39.69 82.19 12.29
CA LEU A 116 -40.95 82.83 11.90
C LEU A 116 -40.93 84.31 12.29
N VAL A 117 -41.07 85.18 11.28
CA VAL A 117 -41.13 86.64 11.43
C VAL A 117 -42.52 87.11 11.01
N GLY A 118 -43.31 87.58 11.98
CA GLY A 118 -44.69 88.02 11.77
C GLY A 118 -45.70 87.28 12.65
N PRO A 119 -47.01 87.40 12.37
CA PRO A 119 -48.05 86.74 13.15
C PRO A 119 -48.04 85.22 12.89
N SER A 120 -47.97 84.42 13.96
CA SER A 120 -48.02 82.95 13.88
C SER A 120 -49.42 82.38 13.61
N GLU A 121 -50.47 83.20 13.79
CA GLU A 121 -51.88 82.86 13.59
C GLU A 121 -52.60 84.01 12.87
N ILE A 122 -53.45 83.67 11.90
CA ILE A 122 -54.36 84.61 11.22
C ILE A 122 -55.81 84.08 11.26
N HIS A 123 -56.77 85.00 11.20
CA HIS A 123 -58.20 84.69 11.35
C HIS A 123 -58.99 85.11 10.10
N CYS A 124 -59.94 84.26 9.70
CA CYS A 124 -60.86 84.55 8.61
C CYS A 124 -62.04 85.38 9.13
N VAL A 125 -62.08 86.65 8.75
CA VAL A 125 -63.00 87.66 9.27
C VAL A 125 -63.81 88.32 8.14
N LEU A 126 -64.77 89.16 8.50
CA LEU A 126 -65.58 89.91 7.54
C LEU A 126 -65.06 91.34 7.47
N ILE A 127 -64.45 91.73 6.34
CA ILE A 127 -63.96 93.09 6.09
C ILE A 127 -64.71 93.65 4.87
N ASN A 128 -65.40 94.77 5.04
CA ASN A 128 -66.18 95.44 3.99
C ASN A 128 -67.18 94.51 3.26
N GLY A 129 -67.81 93.59 4.00
CA GLY A 129 -68.81 92.64 3.47
C GLY A 129 -68.24 91.41 2.74
N ILE A 130 -66.91 91.32 2.61
CA ILE A 130 -66.18 90.20 2.02
C ILE A 130 -65.50 89.39 3.13
N VAL A 131 -65.52 88.07 3.00
CA VAL A 131 -64.84 87.17 3.93
C VAL A 131 -63.39 87.00 3.48
N THR A 132 -62.45 87.48 4.29
CA THR A 132 -61.00 87.51 4.00
C THR A 132 -60.17 87.41 5.28
N TRP A 133 -58.86 87.20 5.15
CA TRP A 133 -57.93 87.12 6.28
C TRP A 133 -57.67 88.50 6.90
N ASN A 134 -57.54 88.53 8.23
CA ASN A 134 -57.32 89.77 8.98
C ASN A 134 -55.90 90.35 8.84
N ARG A 135 -54.93 89.53 8.41
CA ARG A 135 -53.50 89.85 8.29
C ARG A 135 -52.87 89.06 7.15
N ASP A 136 -51.73 89.54 6.66
CA ASP A 136 -50.89 88.84 5.70
C ASP A 136 -50.15 87.66 6.38
N ILE A 137 -49.72 86.68 5.57
CA ILE A 137 -48.97 85.51 6.04
C ILE A 137 -47.57 85.90 6.56
N PRO A 138 -47.01 85.21 7.58
CA PRO A 138 -45.68 85.51 8.11
C PRO A 138 -44.57 85.11 7.14
N ILE A 139 -43.34 85.59 7.37
CA ILE A 139 -42.16 85.26 6.55
C ILE A 139 -41.23 84.35 7.35
N CYS A 140 -40.68 83.31 6.71
CA CYS A 140 -39.67 82.45 7.31
C CYS A 140 -38.28 82.89 6.85
N GLU A 141 -37.53 83.55 7.74
CA GLU A 141 -36.18 84.02 7.45
C GLU A 141 -35.14 82.98 7.89
N PRO A 142 -34.03 82.80 7.15
CA PRO A 142 -32.98 81.89 7.57
C PRO A 142 -32.40 82.35 8.92
N ILE A 143 -32.12 81.40 9.81
CA ILE A 143 -31.53 81.69 11.12
C ILE A 143 -30.05 82.05 10.94
N PRO A 144 -29.64 83.28 11.28
CA PRO A 144 -28.25 83.68 11.15
C PRO A 144 -27.41 83.19 12.34
N CYS A 145 -26.21 82.71 12.05
CA CYS A 145 -25.14 82.50 13.03
C CYS A 145 -24.21 83.71 13.06
N LEU A 146 -23.67 83.98 14.26
CA LEU A 146 -22.53 84.89 14.38
C LEU A 146 -21.34 84.37 13.57
N PRO A 147 -20.48 85.26 13.05
CA PRO A 147 -19.24 84.85 12.40
C PRO A 147 -18.45 83.86 13.27
N PRO A 148 -17.85 82.82 12.67
CA PRO A 148 -17.08 81.84 13.41
C PRO A 148 -15.88 82.49 14.10
N PRO A 149 -15.49 82.06 15.32
CA PRO A 149 -14.38 82.68 16.04
C PRO A 149 -13.05 82.63 15.26
N GLU A 150 -12.30 83.72 15.28
CA GLU A 150 -10.90 83.72 14.80
C GLU A 150 -9.99 83.04 15.83
N ILE A 151 -9.02 82.26 15.36
CA ILE A 151 -8.10 81.50 16.22
C ILE A 151 -6.66 81.96 16.01
N ALA A 152 -5.88 82.03 17.09
CA ALA A 152 -4.47 82.39 17.00
C ALA A 152 -3.71 81.35 16.16
N ASN A 153 -2.80 81.79 15.30
CA ASN A 153 -1.99 80.94 14.43
C ASN A 153 -2.78 80.00 13.51
N GLY A 154 -4.04 80.32 13.20
CA GLY A 154 -4.87 79.56 12.27
C GLY A 154 -5.78 80.43 11.43
N GLN A 155 -6.41 79.81 10.43
CA GLN A 155 -7.37 80.41 9.50
C GLN A 155 -8.53 79.44 9.28
N HIS A 156 -9.63 79.92 8.71
CA HIS A 156 -10.80 79.10 8.41
C HIS A 156 -11.40 79.39 7.03
N SER A 157 -12.15 78.44 6.48
CA SER A 157 -12.70 78.49 5.12
C SER A 157 -13.79 79.55 4.91
N GLY A 158 -14.31 80.11 6.00
CA GLY A 158 -15.33 81.16 6.00
C GLY A 158 -14.78 82.59 6.01
N ALA A 159 -13.46 82.78 5.97
CA ALA A 159 -12.85 84.11 6.04
C ALA A 159 -13.37 85.01 4.91
N GLY A 160 -13.91 86.18 5.28
CA GLY A 160 -14.47 87.15 4.33
C GLY A 160 -15.94 86.93 3.93
N LYS A 161 -16.62 85.89 4.44
CA LYS A 161 -18.08 85.73 4.27
C LYS A 161 -18.82 86.64 5.26
N ALA A 162 -19.74 87.47 4.75
CA ALA A 162 -20.46 88.46 5.56
C ALA A 162 -21.56 87.84 6.45
N LEU A 163 -22.18 86.73 6.03
CA LEU A 163 -23.31 86.09 6.71
C LEU A 163 -23.17 84.57 6.72
N PHE A 164 -23.48 83.97 7.88
CA PHE A 164 -23.53 82.52 8.07
C PHE A 164 -24.95 82.15 8.47
N GLU A 165 -25.53 81.18 7.78
CA GLU A 165 -26.91 80.72 7.99
C GLU A 165 -26.89 79.29 8.55
N TYR A 166 -28.03 78.84 9.07
CA TYR A 166 -28.22 77.47 9.55
C TYR A 166 -27.68 76.43 8.55
N GLY A 167 -26.89 75.48 9.06
CA GLY A 167 -26.22 74.46 8.26
C GLY A 167 -24.91 74.89 7.60
N ALA A 168 -24.52 76.17 7.67
CA ALA A 168 -23.20 76.60 7.21
C ALA A 168 -22.08 75.91 8.01
N SER A 169 -21.08 75.37 7.32
CA SER A 169 -19.93 74.70 7.93
C SER A 169 -18.65 75.46 7.60
N VAL A 170 -17.74 75.56 8.58
CA VAL A 170 -16.42 76.14 8.40
C VAL A 170 -15.36 75.18 8.90
N THR A 171 -14.26 75.11 8.16
CA THR A 171 -13.13 74.24 8.46
C THR A 171 -11.92 75.10 8.76
N TYR A 172 -11.25 74.82 9.88
CA TYR A 172 -10.05 75.49 10.36
C TYR A 172 -8.79 74.75 9.95
N TRP A 173 -7.70 75.48 9.78
CA TRP A 173 -6.35 74.94 9.60
C TRP A 173 -5.32 75.88 10.22
N CYS A 174 -4.19 75.32 10.64
CA CYS A 174 -3.11 76.12 11.22
C CYS A 174 -2.22 76.76 10.16
N ASN A 175 -1.67 77.92 10.51
CA ASN A 175 -0.73 78.65 9.68
C ASN A 175 0.56 77.84 9.50
N LYS A 176 1.14 77.91 8.29
CA LYS A 176 2.44 77.29 8.04
C LYS A 176 3.52 78.10 8.73
N VAL A 177 4.45 77.40 9.38
CA VAL A 177 5.62 78.00 10.06
C VAL A 177 6.80 78.15 9.10
N GLN A 178 7.78 78.97 9.48
CA GLN A 178 9.01 79.13 8.71
C GLN A 178 9.87 77.86 8.80
N ARG A 179 10.80 77.71 7.86
CA ARG A 179 11.68 76.55 7.78
C ARG A 179 12.60 76.51 9.01
N GLY A 180 12.44 75.49 9.86
CA GLY A 180 13.23 75.28 11.08
C GLY A 180 12.45 75.49 12.38
N GLU A 181 11.24 76.06 12.30
CA GLU A 181 10.32 76.16 13.44
C GLU A 181 9.37 74.96 13.49
N ARG A 182 8.86 74.64 14.68
CA ARG A 182 7.96 73.51 14.90
C ARG A 182 6.54 73.84 14.40
N PRO A 183 5.90 72.95 13.62
CA PRO A 183 4.57 73.19 13.10
C PRO A 183 3.52 73.21 14.21
N PHE A 184 2.48 74.02 14.02
CA PHE A 184 1.30 74.01 14.89
C PHE A 184 0.45 72.76 14.61
N SER A 185 -0.05 72.15 15.68
CA SER A 185 -1.06 71.10 15.65
C SER A 185 -2.44 71.72 15.88
N LEU A 186 -3.44 71.23 15.15
CA LEU A 186 -4.84 71.64 15.31
C LEU A 186 -5.48 70.77 16.40
N LEU A 187 -5.81 71.38 17.54
CA LEU A 187 -6.40 70.72 18.70
C LEU A 187 -7.91 70.93 18.70
N GLY A 188 -8.66 69.82 18.70
CA GLY A 188 -10.12 69.81 18.61
C GLY A 188 -10.64 69.54 17.20
N ASP A 189 -11.95 69.69 17.01
CA ASP A 189 -12.60 69.39 15.74
C ASP A 189 -12.28 70.44 14.67
N ALA A 190 -11.69 69.98 13.57
CA ALA A 190 -11.30 70.86 12.46
C ALA A 190 -12.48 71.57 11.79
N SER A 191 -13.71 71.05 11.92
CA SER A 191 -14.90 71.65 11.31
C SER A 191 -16.03 71.82 12.31
N ILE A 192 -16.64 73.01 12.28
CA ILE A 192 -17.82 73.36 13.07
C ILE A 192 -18.93 73.81 12.11
N PHE A 193 -20.18 73.59 12.50
CA PHE A 193 -21.35 73.97 11.70
C PHE A 193 -22.38 74.73 12.53
N CYS A 194 -23.07 75.65 11.86
CA CYS A 194 -24.13 76.46 12.42
C CYS A 194 -25.37 75.61 12.65
N THR A 195 -25.83 75.57 13.90
CA THR A 195 -27.05 74.89 14.35
C THR A 195 -27.91 75.85 15.16
N THR A 196 -28.99 75.36 15.76
CA THR A 196 -29.86 76.13 16.66
C THR A 196 -30.33 75.25 17.81
N ILE A 197 -30.47 75.84 19.00
CA ILE A 197 -30.99 75.15 20.20
C ILE A 197 -32.45 75.52 20.49
N ASP A 198 -32.91 76.67 20.01
CA ASP A 198 -34.21 77.28 20.30
C ASP A 198 -35.05 77.50 19.04
N ASN A 199 -34.55 77.12 17.86
CA ASN A 199 -35.13 77.38 16.54
C ASN A 199 -35.32 78.88 16.23
N VAL A 200 -34.58 79.75 16.92
CA VAL A 200 -34.65 81.21 16.75
C VAL A 200 -33.26 81.81 16.55
N ASN A 201 -32.26 81.34 17.30
CA ASN A 201 -30.89 81.85 17.30
C ASN A 201 -29.91 80.78 16.77
N GLY A 202 -28.94 81.22 15.97
CA GLY A 202 -27.87 80.37 15.44
C GLY A 202 -26.70 80.25 16.43
N VAL A 203 -26.22 79.03 16.65
CA VAL A 203 -25.05 78.71 17.50
C VAL A 203 -24.18 77.67 16.80
N TRP A 204 -22.85 77.77 16.95
CA TRP A 204 -21.92 76.76 16.44
C TRP A 204 -21.99 75.48 17.27
N ASN A 205 -22.03 74.31 16.63
CA ASN A 205 -22.23 73.02 17.30
C ASN A 205 -21.11 72.63 18.27
N LYS A 206 -19.91 73.18 18.11
CA LYS A 206 -18.67 72.85 18.83
C LYS A 206 -17.83 74.13 19.02
N PRO A 207 -16.93 74.17 20.03
CA PRO A 207 -15.96 75.26 20.17
C PRO A 207 -14.97 75.27 19.00
N ALA A 208 -14.37 76.44 18.72
CA ALA A 208 -13.34 76.56 17.70
C ALA A 208 -12.06 75.82 18.14
N PRO A 209 -11.36 75.14 17.22
CA PRO A 209 -10.13 74.43 17.53
C PRO A 209 -8.97 75.39 17.81
N GLU A 210 -7.93 74.91 18.48
CA GLU A 210 -6.75 75.72 18.83
C GLU A 210 -5.52 75.27 18.05
N CYS A 211 -4.73 76.22 17.53
CA CYS A 211 -3.45 75.93 16.89
C CYS A 211 -2.30 76.15 17.87
N LYS A 212 -1.77 75.05 18.43
CA LYS A 212 -0.67 75.06 19.40
C LYS A 212 0.45 74.13 18.96
N VAL A 213 1.68 74.44 19.37
CA VAL A 213 2.80 73.51 19.19
C VAL A 213 2.68 72.45 20.28
N VAL A 214 2.40 71.21 19.86
CA VAL A 214 2.43 70.03 20.74
C VAL A 214 3.68 69.22 20.38
N ASN A 215 4.47 68.87 21.37
CA ASN A 215 5.68 68.09 21.18
C ASN A 215 5.92 67.13 22.33
N CYS A 216 5.52 65.88 22.13
CA CYS A 216 5.81 64.83 23.10
C CYS A 216 7.29 64.48 23.14
N GLU A 217 7.79 64.15 24.33
CA GLU A 217 9.16 63.69 24.51
C GLU A 217 9.39 62.42 23.69
N ARG A 218 10.64 62.23 23.22
CA ARG A 218 11.01 61.05 22.44
C ARG A 218 10.67 59.77 23.23
N PRO A 219 9.87 58.86 22.66
CA PRO A 219 9.49 57.64 23.34
C PRO A 219 10.71 56.73 23.57
N HIS A 220 11.01 56.43 24.82
CA HIS A 220 12.07 55.50 25.20
C HIS A 220 11.56 54.52 26.26
N VAL A 221 11.75 53.23 26.01
CA VAL A 221 11.40 52.13 26.92
C VAL A 221 12.62 51.23 27.05
N GLU A 222 13.16 51.11 28.27
CA GLU A 222 14.27 50.19 28.55
C GLU A 222 13.85 48.76 28.25
N ASN A 223 14.71 47.99 27.58
CA ASN A 223 14.40 46.63 27.13
C ASN A 223 13.17 46.56 26.20
N GLY A 224 12.77 47.69 25.60
CA GLY A 224 11.72 47.79 24.60
C GLY A 224 12.24 48.10 23.20
N LYS A 225 11.44 47.80 22.19
CA LYS A 225 11.64 48.08 20.76
C LYS A 225 10.50 48.95 20.27
N LEU A 226 10.82 50.08 19.64
CA LEU A 226 9.85 50.95 18.98
C LEU A 226 9.50 50.38 17.59
N LEU A 227 8.24 49.99 17.39
CA LEU A 227 7.75 49.39 16.15
C LEU A 227 7.33 50.43 15.10
N SER A 228 6.82 51.58 15.52
CA SER A 228 6.27 52.63 14.63
C SER A 228 7.31 53.39 13.78
N GLY A 229 8.59 53.00 13.87
CA GLY A 229 9.69 53.69 13.22
C GLY A 229 10.11 54.98 13.93
N TYR A 230 11.34 55.40 13.66
CA TYR A 230 11.91 56.62 14.25
C TYR A 230 11.36 57.88 13.60
N ARG A 231 11.02 58.88 14.42
CA ARG A 231 10.73 60.26 13.99
C ARG A 231 11.59 61.24 14.79
N ALA A 232 11.93 62.35 14.15
CA ALA A 232 12.71 63.42 14.78
C ALA A 232 11.89 64.17 15.84
N ASP A 233 10.60 64.43 15.54
CA ASP A 233 9.64 65.10 16.40
C ASP A 233 8.31 64.32 16.40
N TYR A 234 7.56 64.38 17.51
CA TYR A 234 6.26 63.72 17.69
C TYR A 234 5.21 64.78 18.04
N THR A 235 4.20 64.91 17.18
CA THR A 235 3.15 65.93 17.26
C THR A 235 1.83 65.34 17.76
N TYR A 236 0.84 66.20 18.05
CA TYR A 236 -0.48 65.77 18.51
C TYR A 236 -1.10 64.68 17.64
N GLY A 237 -1.61 63.62 18.27
CA GLY A 237 -2.23 62.49 17.59
C GLY A 237 -1.25 61.47 17.01
N ASP A 238 0.07 61.70 17.06
CA ASP A 238 1.04 60.68 16.70
C ASP A 238 0.96 59.51 17.69
N THR A 239 0.89 58.28 17.16
CA THR A 239 0.83 57.05 17.95
C THR A 239 2.12 56.24 17.78
N VAL A 240 2.68 55.82 18.91
CA VAL A 240 3.85 54.94 18.97
C VAL A 240 3.47 53.59 19.54
N MET A 241 4.10 52.55 19.00
CA MET A 241 3.88 51.16 19.38
C MET A 241 5.18 50.54 19.84
N PHE A 242 5.11 49.75 20.91
CA PHE A 242 6.27 49.07 21.50
C PHE A 242 6.06 47.58 21.58
N ASP A 243 7.18 46.87 21.53
CA ASP A 243 7.29 45.47 21.90
C ASP A 243 8.51 45.28 22.80
N CYS A 244 8.53 44.27 23.65
CA CYS A 244 9.67 44.02 24.52
C CYS A 244 10.74 43.16 23.82
N ILE A 245 12.01 43.33 24.22
CA ILE A 245 13.06 42.40 23.80
C ILE A 245 12.79 41.01 24.41
N PHE A 246 13.42 40.00 23.82
CA PHE A 246 13.28 38.61 24.25
C PHE A 246 13.53 38.45 25.77
N ARG A 247 12.64 37.70 26.47
CA ARG A 247 12.57 37.46 27.93
C ARG A 247 11.90 38.55 28.78
N TYR A 248 11.47 39.65 28.17
CA TYR A 248 10.72 40.69 28.86
C TYR A 248 9.26 40.68 28.42
N THR A 249 8.36 40.91 29.36
CA THR A 249 6.92 41.06 29.08
C THR A 249 6.51 42.52 29.23
N LEU A 250 5.64 42.96 28.32
CA LEU A 250 5.10 44.30 28.31
C LEU A 250 4.08 44.50 29.44
N THR A 251 4.34 45.45 30.32
CA THR A 251 3.42 45.90 31.37
C THR A 251 2.88 47.28 31.02
N GLY A 252 1.55 47.40 30.90
CA GLY A 252 0.89 48.62 30.46
C GLY A 252 0.32 48.49 29.04
N SER A 253 0.09 49.63 28.38
CA SER A 253 -0.41 49.65 26.99
C SER A 253 0.76 49.55 26.01
N GLY A 254 0.70 48.61 25.07
CA GLY A 254 1.71 48.51 23.99
C GLY A 254 1.65 49.66 22.98
N THR A 255 0.66 50.55 23.11
CA THR A 255 0.45 51.70 22.23
C THR A 255 0.18 52.96 23.05
N SER A 256 0.82 54.06 22.69
CA SER A 256 0.64 55.37 23.34
C SER A 256 0.48 56.46 22.29
N THR A 257 -0.41 57.44 22.55
CA THR A 257 -0.68 58.55 21.63
C THR A 257 -0.30 59.87 22.27
N CYS A 258 0.30 60.77 21.49
CA CYS A 258 0.70 62.09 21.94
C CYS A 258 -0.53 62.98 22.12
N GLN A 259 -0.77 63.43 23.35
CA GLN A 259 -1.92 64.23 23.74
C GLN A 259 -1.64 65.74 23.68
N GLU A 260 -2.68 66.55 23.90
CA GLU A 260 -2.61 68.02 23.89
C GLU A 260 -1.73 68.63 25.00
N ASN A 261 -1.41 67.85 26.03
CA ASN A 261 -0.61 68.26 27.19
C ASN A 261 0.87 67.89 27.07
N ASP A 262 1.35 67.58 25.85
CA ASP A 262 2.72 67.13 25.55
C ASP A 262 3.10 65.78 26.20
N LEU A 263 2.12 65.02 26.71
CA LEU A 263 2.33 63.71 27.33
C LEU A 263 1.80 62.56 26.46
N TRP A 264 2.40 61.40 26.65
CA TRP A 264 1.94 60.14 26.07
C TRP A 264 0.80 59.57 26.92
N ASP A 265 -0.33 59.26 26.28
CA ASP A 265 -1.47 58.59 26.91
C ASP A 265 -1.94 57.37 26.09
N PRO A 266 -2.06 56.18 26.71
CA PRO A 266 -1.57 55.84 28.05
C PRO A 266 -0.05 56.08 28.21
N PRO A 267 0.49 56.21 29.44
CA PRO A 267 1.93 56.37 29.66
C PRO A 267 2.70 55.21 29.04
N LEU A 268 3.95 55.49 28.64
CA LEU A 268 4.80 54.51 27.95
C LEU A 268 4.92 53.21 28.77
N PRO A 269 4.88 52.03 28.13
CA PRO A 269 4.90 50.76 28.83
C PRO A 269 6.25 50.46 29.46
N LEU A 270 6.27 49.55 30.43
CA LEU A 270 7.49 49.01 31.04
C LEU A 270 7.72 47.57 30.59
N CYS A 271 8.96 47.24 30.22
CA CYS A 271 9.35 45.86 29.93
C CYS A 271 9.97 45.25 31.19
N GLN A 272 9.26 44.30 31.80
CA GLN A 272 9.71 43.59 33.00
C GLN A 272 10.22 42.21 32.64
N LEU A 273 11.34 41.81 33.27
CA LEU A 273 11.88 40.47 33.10
C LEU A 273 10.84 39.45 33.57
N SER A 274 10.58 38.43 32.76
CA SER A 274 9.49 37.48 32.99
C SER A 274 9.88 36.02 32.77
N SER A 275 11.12 35.78 32.35
CA SER A 275 11.64 34.47 31.99
C SER A 275 13.08 34.31 32.44
N CYS A 276 13.43 33.10 32.90
CA CYS A 276 14.82 32.67 33.02
C CYS A 276 15.54 32.73 31.66
N ASP A 277 16.87 32.80 31.71
CA ASP A 277 17.75 32.54 30.56
C ASP A 277 17.54 31.13 29.99
N ASP A 278 18.12 30.86 28.82
CA ASP A 278 18.17 29.50 28.30
C ASP A 278 18.82 28.57 29.35
N PRO A 279 18.21 27.40 29.65
CA PRO A 279 18.77 26.41 30.57
C PRO A 279 20.25 26.13 30.27
N PRO A 280 21.15 26.05 31.26
CA PRO A 280 22.57 25.75 31.00
C PRO A 280 22.77 24.43 30.27
N ASP A 281 23.82 24.29 29.47
CA ASP A 281 24.13 23.02 28.81
C ASP A 281 24.92 22.10 29.75
N VAL A 282 24.47 20.84 29.86
CA VAL A 282 25.14 19.79 30.62
C VAL A 282 25.86 18.87 29.64
N PHE A 283 27.16 18.67 29.84
CA PHE A 283 28.00 17.89 28.92
C PHE A 283 27.53 16.44 28.83
N ASN A 284 27.44 15.92 27.60
CA ASN A 284 26.88 14.61 27.26
C ASN A 284 25.42 14.37 27.68
N ALA A 285 24.66 15.44 27.93
CA ALA A 285 23.22 15.39 28.13
C ALA A 285 22.48 16.19 27.04
N VAL A 286 21.16 16.00 26.98
CA VAL A 286 20.20 16.74 26.19
C VAL A 286 19.04 17.17 27.08
N LYS A 287 18.40 18.28 26.73
CA LYS A 287 17.23 18.79 27.46
C LYS A 287 15.98 18.14 26.88
N ALA A 288 15.27 17.36 27.68
CA ALA A 288 14.12 16.58 27.24
C ALA A 288 12.91 17.50 26.98
N LYS A 289 12.36 17.46 25.75
CA LYS A 289 11.10 18.11 25.34
C LYS A 289 10.96 19.59 25.75
N LEU A 290 11.78 20.48 25.18
CA LEU A 290 11.48 21.91 25.22
C LEU A 290 10.42 22.27 24.17
N ALA A 291 9.25 22.69 24.63
CA ALA A 291 8.25 23.35 23.80
C ALA A 291 8.27 24.85 24.10
N GLY A 292 8.96 25.62 23.24
CA GLY A 292 9.07 27.07 23.36
C GLY A 292 10.40 27.56 23.92
N ASN A 293 10.57 28.89 23.86
CA ASN A 293 11.82 29.59 24.19
C ASN A 293 11.67 30.52 25.41
N LEU A 294 10.54 30.45 26.13
CA LEU A 294 10.28 31.24 27.33
C LEU A 294 10.09 30.31 28.52
N PHE A 295 10.80 30.59 29.61
CA PHE A 295 10.85 29.79 30.82
C PHE A 295 10.36 30.64 32.00
N PRO A 296 9.04 30.78 32.20
CA PRO A 296 8.51 31.48 33.36
C PRO A 296 8.93 30.81 34.68
N VAL A 297 8.76 31.52 35.79
CA VAL A 297 8.98 30.97 37.14
C VAL A 297 8.23 29.65 37.29
N ASP A 298 8.85 28.71 38.00
CA ASP A 298 8.39 27.33 38.18
C ASP A 298 8.49 26.41 36.96
N THR A 299 9.02 26.88 35.83
CA THR A 299 9.36 26.00 34.70
C THR A 299 10.40 24.96 35.12
N VAL A 300 10.14 23.68 34.83
CA VAL A 300 11.03 22.56 35.13
C VAL A 300 11.58 21.98 33.84
N VAL A 301 12.92 21.91 33.74
CA VAL A 301 13.63 21.33 32.61
C VAL A 301 14.31 20.04 33.06
N THR A 302 14.12 18.97 32.29
CA THR A 302 14.69 17.65 32.58
C THR A 302 15.86 17.37 31.65
N TYR A 303 16.97 16.87 32.18
CA TYR A 303 18.11 16.41 31.39
C TYR A 303 18.08 14.90 31.23
N GLU A 304 18.36 14.46 30.01
CA GLU A 304 18.54 13.06 29.64
C GLU A 304 19.95 12.88 29.09
N CYS A 305 20.68 11.85 29.52
CA CYS A 305 22.01 11.58 28.97
C CYS A 305 21.91 11.15 27.51
N ARG A 306 22.92 11.52 26.71
CA ARG A 306 23.07 11.06 25.33
C ARG A 306 23.32 9.55 25.31
N GLU A 307 23.06 8.93 24.18
CA GLU A 307 23.27 7.49 23.99
C GLU A 307 24.72 7.08 24.33
N GLY A 308 24.84 6.06 25.19
CA GLY A 308 26.14 5.57 25.70
C GLY A 308 26.72 6.37 26.87
N TYR A 309 25.94 7.29 27.45
CA TYR A 309 26.28 8.02 28.66
C TYR A 309 25.21 7.83 29.75
N GLN A 310 25.63 7.91 31.01
CA GLN A 310 24.77 7.78 32.19
C GLN A 310 25.17 8.80 33.27
N PHE A 311 24.23 9.15 34.14
CA PHE A 311 24.53 9.96 35.31
C PHE A 311 25.41 9.17 36.29
N SER A 312 26.22 9.90 37.07
CA SER A 312 27.04 9.32 38.11
C SER A 312 26.17 8.62 39.19
N PRO A 313 26.65 7.52 39.79
CA PRO A 313 25.92 6.84 40.85
C PRO A 313 25.68 7.78 42.05
N GLY A 314 24.43 8.05 42.38
CA GLY A 314 24.06 8.99 43.45
C GLY A 314 23.58 10.36 42.97
N GLU A 315 23.59 10.64 41.67
CA GLU A 315 23.02 11.86 41.10
C GLU A 315 21.49 11.90 41.27
N THR A 316 21.01 12.84 42.07
CA THR A 316 19.58 13.05 42.36
C THR A 316 18.96 14.20 41.55
N THR A 317 19.79 15.10 41.04
CA THR A 317 19.41 16.37 40.39
C THR A 317 19.26 16.24 38.87
N ARG A 318 18.24 15.51 38.40
CA ARG A 318 17.97 15.36 36.95
C ARG A 318 17.14 16.49 36.33
N HIS A 319 16.59 17.34 37.19
CA HIS A 319 15.67 18.40 36.81
C HIS A 319 16.15 19.71 37.43
N ILE A 320 16.11 20.78 36.65
CA ILE A 320 16.35 22.14 37.15
C ILE A 320 15.05 22.94 37.08
N LYS A 321 14.91 23.93 37.97
CA LYS A 321 13.72 24.76 38.08
C LYS A 321 14.08 26.24 37.95
N CYS A 322 13.26 27.00 37.23
CA CYS A 322 13.36 28.45 37.16
C CYS A 322 12.84 29.07 38.46
N LEU A 323 13.70 29.80 39.17
CA LEU A 323 13.42 30.42 40.47
C LEU A 323 12.75 31.80 40.30
N PRO A 324 12.14 32.36 41.38
CA PRO A 324 11.49 33.68 41.33
C PRO A 324 12.41 34.86 40.97
N ASP A 325 13.73 34.69 41.10
CA ASP A 325 14.75 35.67 40.70
C ASP A 325 15.19 35.50 39.22
N PHE A 326 14.50 34.66 38.45
CA PHE A 326 14.81 34.31 37.06
C PHE A 326 16.17 33.63 36.87
N THR A 327 16.66 32.93 37.91
CA THR A 327 17.83 32.06 37.82
C THR A 327 17.44 30.58 37.86
N TRP A 328 18.32 29.71 37.36
CA TRP A 328 18.12 28.26 37.43
C TRP A 328 18.70 27.69 38.72
N THR A 329 18.05 26.66 39.28
CA THR A 329 18.64 25.83 40.34
C THR A 329 19.92 25.13 39.87
N GLU A 330 20.70 24.58 40.81
CA GLU A 330 21.94 23.84 40.54
C GLU A 330 21.75 22.75 39.46
N THR A 331 22.68 22.71 38.51
CA THR A 331 22.64 21.80 37.36
C THR A 331 23.22 20.43 37.70
N PRO A 332 22.74 19.33 37.06
CA PRO A 332 23.32 18.01 37.25
C PRO A 332 24.81 17.95 36.90
N HIS A 333 25.51 17.01 37.51
CA HIS A 333 26.85 16.66 37.06
C HIS A 333 26.84 16.13 35.61
N PRO A 334 27.92 16.37 34.83
CA PRO A 334 28.07 15.83 33.48
C PRO A 334 27.85 14.31 33.39
N CYS A 335 27.22 13.85 32.31
CA CYS A 335 27.04 12.41 32.10
C CYS A 335 28.38 11.74 31.77
N GLU A 336 28.66 10.62 32.46
CA GLU A 336 29.82 9.77 32.25
C GLU A 336 29.53 8.70 31.19
N ARG A 337 30.56 8.20 30.51
CA ARG A 337 30.40 7.07 29.57
C ARG A 337 29.93 5.83 30.35
N VAL A 338 28.99 5.08 29.78
CA VAL A 338 28.51 3.81 30.34
C VAL A 338 29.68 2.84 30.48
N ARG A 339 29.75 2.12 31.59
CA ARG A 339 30.84 1.18 31.90
C ARG A 339 30.44 -0.24 31.49
N CYS A 340 31.28 -0.91 30.71
CA CYS A 340 31.14 -2.34 30.45
C CYS A 340 31.88 -3.15 31.50
N GLN A 341 31.27 -4.26 31.92
CA GLN A 341 31.94 -5.20 32.82
C GLN A 341 33.15 -5.82 32.12
N SER A 342 34.25 -6.00 32.84
CA SER A 342 35.43 -6.69 32.30
C SER A 342 35.04 -8.11 31.84
N PRO A 343 35.33 -8.50 30.58
CA PRO A 343 34.87 -9.77 30.03
C PRO A 343 35.58 -10.96 30.71
N ASP A 344 34.80 -11.97 31.15
CA ASP A 344 35.32 -13.22 31.72
C ASP A 344 35.78 -14.16 30.61
N LEU A 345 37.10 -14.24 30.39
CA LEU A 345 37.71 -15.01 29.30
C LEU A 345 38.25 -16.36 29.81
N LYS A 346 37.44 -17.41 29.74
CA LYS A 346 37.88 -18.78 30.06
C LYS A 346 38.66 -19.37 28.89
N ASN A 347 39.91 -19.81 29.14
CA ASN A 347 40.82 -20.33 28.12
C ASN A 347 41.09 -19.35 26.96
N GLY A 348 40.98 -18.04 27.23
CA GLY A 348 41.32 -16.96 26.30
C GLY A 348 42.07 -15.84 27.01
N LYS A 349 42.63 -14.93 26.23
CA LYS A 349 43.40 -13.77 26.70
C LYS A 349 43.24 -12.59 25.75
N PRO A 350 43.39 -11.35 26.24
CA PRO A 350 43.49 -10.18 25.37
C PRO A 350 44.77 -10.25 24.52
N VAL A 351 44.68 -9.79 23.27
CA VAL A 351 45.80 -9.83 22.32
C VAL A 351 46.93 -8.88 22.73
N HIS A 352 46.57 -7.68 23.18
CA HIS A 352 47.50 -6.68 23.69
C HIS A 352 47.37 -6.52 25.21
N ILE A 353 48.31 -7.11 25.94
CA ILE A 353 48.34 -7.11 27.42
C ILE A 353 48.47 -5.68 28.00
N TRP A 354 48.98 -4.72 27.22
CA TRP A 354 49.23 -3.34 27.68
C TRP A 354 48.01 -2.41 27.56
N GLU A 355 46.91 -2.88 26.94
CA GLU A 355 45.64 -2.15 26.81
C GLU A 355 44.55 -2.68 27.74
N VAL A 356 44.89 -3.59 28.65
CA VAL A 356 43.96 -4.10 29.66
C VAL A 356 43.67 -2.99 30.66
N LYS A 357 42.54 -2.30 30.46
CA LYS A 357 42.04 -1.30 31.40
C LYS A 357 41.31 -2.00 32.54
N ASP A 358 41.43 -1.46 33.76
CA ASP A 358 40.63 -1.91 34.91
C ASP A 358 39.13 -1.66 34.71
N ASN A 359 38.75 -0.74 33.83
CA ASN A 359 37.38 -0.43 33.44
C ASN A 359 37.29 -0.06 31.95
N TYR A 360 36.35 -0.68 31.23
CA TYR A 360 36.02 -0.35 29.85
C TYR A 360 34.79 0.55 29.80
N VAL A 361 34.80 1.53 28.90
CA VAL A 361 33.71 2.51 28.74
C VAL A 361 33.16 2.52 27.32
N TYR A 362 31.90 2.90 27.14
CA TYR A 362 31.17 2.92 25.86
C TYR A 362 32.03 3.41 24.69
N GLY A 363 32.22 2.58 23.66
CA GLY A 363 33.08 2.87 22.50
C GLY A 363 34.51 2.34 22.59
N ASP A 364 34.96 1.87 23.75
CA ASP A 364 36.22 1.15 23.87
C ASP A 364 36.16 -0.19 23.13
N ARG A 365 37.30 -0.60 22.57
CA ARG A 365 37.45 -1.85 21.82
C ARG A 365 38.48 -2.73 22.51
N LEU A 366 38.20 -4.02 22.58
CA LEU A 366 39.09 -5.02 23.17
C LEU A 366 39.24 -6.19 22.22
N GLU A 367 40.47 -6.50 21.83
CA GLU A 367 40.78 -7.66 21.00
C GLU A 367 41.14 -8.86 21.87
N ILE A 368 40.46 -10.00 21.65
CA ILE A 368 40.63 -11.24 22.41
C ILE A 368 41.03 -12.40 21.50
N MET A 369 41.80 -13.35 22.04
CA MET A 369 42.23 -14.59 21.40
C MET A 369 42.06 -15.78 22.34
N CYS A 370 41.89 -16.99 21.79
CA CYS A 370 41.93 -18.22 22.59
C CYS A 370 43.37 -18.65 22.90
N ASN A 371 43.55 -19.37 24.00
CA ASN A 371 44.81 -20.03 24.33
C ASN A 371 45.09 -21.21 23.38
N ASP A 372 46.35 -21.62 23.26
CA ASP A 372 46.76 -22.72 22.38
C ASP A 372 45.93 -24.00 22.60
N GLY A 373 45.46 -24.62 21.51
CA GLY A 373 44.59 -25.80 21.52
C GLY A 373 43.09 -25.52 21.59
N TYR A 374 42.69 -24.24 21.67
CA TYR A 374 41.30 -23.79 21.66
C TYR A 374 41.05 -22.77 20.53
N ALA A 375 39.84 -22.75 19.98
CA ALA A 375 39.40 -21.81 18.96
C ALA A 375 37.97 -21.31 19.25
N PHE A 376 37.65 -20.10 18.78
CA PHE A 376 36.28 -19.60 18.83
C PHE A 376 35.40 -20.35 17.82
N LYS A 377 34.20 -20.77 18.23
CA LYS A 377 33.26 -21.48 17.38
C LYS A 377 32.88 -20.63 16.15
N GLY A 378 33.39 -20.98 14.97
CA GLY A 378 33.05 -20.34 13.69
C GLY A 378 33.84 -19.07 13.33
N HIS A 379 34.84 -18.66 14.11
CA HIS A 379 35.66 -17.46 13.84
C HIS A 379 37.15 -17.77 13.67
N ARG A 380 37.88 -16.99 12.87
CA ARG A 380 39.32 -17.14 12.66
C ARG A 380 40.10 -16.31 13.68
N ASN A 381 40.82 -17.00 14.57
CA ASN A 381 41.92 -16.56 15.45
C ASN A 381 41.62 -15.49 16.52
N ASN A 382 41.11 -14.31 16.19
CA ASN A 382 40.89 -13.18 17.10
C ASN A 382 39.47 -12.59 16.94
N VAL A 383 38.89 -12.10 18.05
CA VAL A 383 37.58 -11.43 18.06
C VAL A 383 37.74 -10.04 18.67
N MET A 384 37.17 -9.03 18.02
CA MET A 384 37.17 -7.66 18.50
C MET A 384 35.82 -7.37 19.17
N LEU A 385 35.83 -7.13 20.47
CA LEU A 385 34.67 -6.73 21.26
C LEU A 385 34.58 -5.20 21.29
N GLN A 386 33.38 -4.65 21.17
CA GLN A 386 33.10 -3.22 21.37
C GLN A 386 32.12 -3.03 22.53
N CYS A 387 32.41 -2.08 23.42
CA CYS A 387 31.52 -1.74 24.53
C CYS A 387 30.33 -0.90 24.02
N ASN A 388 29.12 -1.44 24.12
CA ASN A 388 27.88 -0.83 23.64
C ASN A 388 27.26 0.16 24.63
N SER A 389 26.25 0.90 24.16
CA SER A 389 25.58 1.96 24.91
C SER A 389 24.77 1.46 26.10
N ASP A 390 24.45 0.16 26.13
CA ASP A 390 23.76 -0.54 27.23
C ASP A 390 24.73 -1.19 28.24
N GLY A 391 26.05 -1.04 28.04
CA GLY A 391 27.08 -1.65 28.88
C GLY A 391 27.36 -3.12 28.56
N SER A 392 26.82 -3.65 27.45
CA SER A 392 27.14 -4.98 26.93
C SER A 392 28.32 -4.95 25.95
N TRP A 393 28.89 -6.13 25.68
CA TRP A 393 29.90 -6.30 24.63
C TRP A 393 29.25 -6.80 23.34
N ASP A 394 29.63 -6.22 22.21
CA ASP A 394 29.23 -6.67 20.87
C ASP A 394 30.44 -7.02 20.01
N PRO A 395 30.53 -8.25 19.46
CA PRO A 395 29.65 -9.39 19.76
C PRO A 395 29.75 -9.81 21.24
N ALA A 396 28.72 -10.51 21.74
CA ALA A 396 28.77 -11.09 23.08
C ALA A 396 30.00 -12.00 23.23
N VAL A 397 30.65 -11.96 24.40
CA VAL A 397 31.93 -12.64 24.66
C VAL A 397 31.83 -14.14 24.29
N PRO A 398 32.53 -14.60 23.24
CA PRO A 398 32.43 -15.97 22.76
C PRO A 398 33.27 -16.95 23.59
N GLU A 399 32.82 -18.20 23.67
CA GLU A 399 33.52 -19.27 24.38
C GLU A 399 34.62 -19.92 23.51
N CYS A 400 35.78 -20.19 24.11
CA CYS A 400 36.87 -20.95 23.50
C CYS A 400 36.62 -22.46 23.63
N VAL A 401 36.52 -23.16 22.50
CA VAL A 401 36.29 -24.62 22.44
C VAL A 401 37.51 -25.37 21.88
N PRO A 402 37.76 -26.63 22.24
CA PRO A 402 38.88 -27.41 21.71
C PRO A 402 38.87 -27.52 20.17
N GLU A 403 40.03 -27.42 19.54
CA GLU A 403 40.17 -27.43 18.08
C GLU A 403 39.90 -28.84 17.47
N PRO A 404 39.06 -28.97 16.43
CA PRO A 404 38.70 -30.25 15.82
C PRO A 404 39.85 -30.90 15.00
N ARG A 405 39.97 -32.24 15.05
CA ARG A 405 41.07 -33.04 14.47
C ARG A 405 40.55 -34.18 13.57
N CYS A 406 41.30 -34.53 12.50
CA CYS A 406 40.98 -35.68 11.64
C CYS A 406 41.49 -37.02 12.20
N PRO A 407 40.89 -38.17 11.80
CA PRO A 407 41.33 -39.50 12.20
C PRO A 407 42.77 -39.82 11.77
N LYS A 408 43.50 -40.58 12.57
CA LYS A 408 44.87 -41.02 12.24
C LYS A 408 44.84 -42.05 11.07
N PRO A 409 45.73 -41.92 10.06
CA PRO A 409 45.77 -42.84 8.92
C PRO A 409 46.21 -44.27 9.28
N ASP A 410 45.65 -45.26 8.58
CA ASP A 410 46.07 -46.67 8.65
C ASP A 410 47.23 -46.93 7.67
N THR A 411 48.31 -47.53 8.19
CA THR A 411 49.57 -47.74 7.45
C THR A 411 49.91 -49.22 7.29
N ALA A 412 48.91 -50.09 7.18
CA ALA A 412 49.15 -51.50 6.86
C ALA A 412 49.87 -51.65 5.51
N HIS A 413 51.07 -52.26 5.52
CA HIS A 413 51.93 -52.47 4.35
C HIS A 413 52.35 -51.17 3.61
N GLY A 414 52.39 -50.05 4.34
CA GLY A 414 52.86 -48.77 3.86
C GLY A 414 53.39 -47.86 4.96
N ARG A 415 53.89 -46.68 4.58
CA ARG A 415 54.47 -45.68 5.50
C ARG A 415 54.08 -44.25 5.12
N GLU A 416 53.94 -43.39 6.12
CA GLU A 416 53.80 -41.95 5.93
C GLU A 416 55.13 -41.36 5.43
N VAL A 417 55.09 -40.69 4.28
CA VAL A 417 56.27 -40.08 3.65
C VAL A 417 56.25 -38.56 3.68
N TYR A 418 55.08 -37.95 3.91
CA TYR A 418 54.94 -36.51 4.10
C TYR A 418 53.72 -36.19 4.97
N ASN A 419 53.92 -35.32 5.96
CA ASN A 419 52.87 -34.77 6.80
C ASN A 419 53.15 -33.27 7.02
N SER A 420 52.24 -32.39 6.59
CA SER A 420 52.45 -30.94 6.65
C SER A 420 52.33 -30.34 8.07
N LYS A 421 51.70 -31.04 9.01
CA LYS A 421 51.55 -30.63 10.42
C LYS A 421 51.52 -31.88 11.32
N ASN A 422 52.20 -31.85 12.46
CA ASN A 422 52.28 -33.02 13.35
C ASN A 422 50.95 -33.41 14.04
N ASP A 423 49.88 -32.61 13.90
CA ASP A 423 48.70 -32.66 14.78
C ASP A 423 47.35 -32.97 14.08
N TYR A 424 47.35 -33.36 12.80
CA TYR A 424 46.15 -33.73 12.00
C TYR A 424 44.97 -32.74 12.12
N THR A 425 45.26 -31.45 12.36
CA THR A 425 44.25 -30.37 12.38
C THR A 425 43.80 -30.01 10.97
N VAL A 426 42.73 -29.23 10.84
CA VAL A 426 42.20 -28.78 9.55
C VAL A 426 43.31 -28.12 8.70
N GLY A 427 43.38 -28.51 7.43
CA GLY A 427 44.41 -28.11 6.46
C GLY A 427 45.71 -28.93 6.52
N THR A 428 45.77 -30.01 7.31
CA THR A 428 46.91 -30.95 7.29
C THR A 428 46.90 -31.76 6.00
N ARG A 429 48.03 -31.84 5.29
CA ARG A 429 48.23 -32.62 4.06
C ARG A 429 49.12 -33.82 4.30
N LEU A 430 48.71 -34.99 3.79
CA LEU A 430 49.34 -36.30 4.03
C LEU A 430 49.65 -37.04 2.72
N ARG A 431 50.75 -37.82 2.69
CA ARG A 431 51.12 -38.75 1.60
C ARG A 431 51.68 -40.08 2.14
N LEU A 432 51.26 -41.19 1.53
CA LEU A 432 51.67 -42.56 1.88
C LEU A 432 52.51 -43.22 0.75
N ALA A 433 53.35 -44.19 1.10
CA ALA A 433 54.10 -45.03 0.17
C ALA A 433 54.00 -46.51 0.59
N CYS A 434 53.90 -47.43 -0.38
CA CYS A 434 53.74 -48.87 -0.12
C CYS A 434 55.06 -49.62 -0.02
N ASP A 435 55.03 -50.74 0.71
CA ASP A 435 56.13 -51.69 0.82
C ASP A 435 56.31 -52.51 -0.47
N LEU A 436 57.48 -53.14 -0.64
CA LEU A 436 57.81 -53.97 -1.82
C LEU A 436 56.78 -55.10 -2.05
N GLY A 437 56.29 -55.23 -3.28
CA GLY A 437 55.25 -56.21 -3.66
C GLY A 437 53.81 -55.70 -3.52
N TYR A 438 53.63 -54.46 -3.05
CA TYR A 438 52.34 -53.79 -2.92
C TYR A 438 52.29 -52.50 -3.75
N VAL A 439 51.11 -52.17 -4.28
CA VAL A 439 50.86 -50.99 -5.12
C VAL A 439 49.82 -50.08 -4.45
N LEU A 440 50.04 -48.76 -4.51
CA LEU A 440 49.17 -47.74 -3.91
C LEU A 440 47.83 -47.64 -4.66
N ARG A 441 46.73 -47.84 -3.95
CA ARG A 441 45.33 -47.67 -4.38
C ARG A 441 44.75 -46.42 -3.74
N GLY A 442 44.44 -45.42 -4.57
CA GLY A 442 43.85 -44.14 -4.15
C GLY A 442 44.61 -42.93 -4.73
N GLN A 443 44.25 -41.72 -4.29
CA GLN A 443 45.02 -40.51 -4.64
C GLN A 443 46.28 -40.39 -3.78
N ASP A 444 47.33 -39.80 -4.36
CA ASP A 444 48.64 -39.71 -3.73
C ASP A 444 48.74 -38.61 -2.65
N MET A 445 47.80 -37.67 -2.59
CA MET A 445 47.76 -36.60 -1.59
C MET A 445 46.35 -36.38 -1.06
N THR A 446 46.22 -36.21 0.26
CA THR A 446 44.94 -35.99 0.95
C THR A 446 45.06 -34.87 1.98
N GLU A 447 43.98 -34.10 2.18
CA GLU A 447 43.91 -32.96 3.09
C GLU A 447 42.78 -33.11 4.11
N CYS A 448 43.07 -32.82 5.38
CA CYS A 448 42.09 -32.79 6.47
C CYS A 448 41.15 -31.58 6.32
N GLN A 449 39.87 -31.84 6.06
CA GLN A 449 38.84 -30.84 5.82
C GLN A 449 38.22 -30.32 7.12
N ALA A 450 37.47 -29.22 7.02
CA ALA A 450 36.81 -28.58 8.17
C ALA A 450 35.72 -29.47 8.83
N ASP A 451 35.23 -30.47 8.12
CA ASP A 451 34.25 -31.47 8.59
C ASP A 451 34.90 -32.67 9.31
N GLN A 452 36.21 -32.59 9.60
CA GLN A 452 37.00 -33.65 10.25
C GLN A 452 37.17 -34.91 9.40
N THR A 453 37.05 -34.80 8.07
CA THR A 453 37.30 -35.91 7.14
C THR A 453 38.52 -35.66 6.25
N TRP A 454 39.12 -36.76 5.75
CA TRP A 454 40.19 -36.71 4.76
C TRP A 454 39.60 -36.67 3.35
N PHE A 455 39.94 -35.64 2.57
CA PHE A 455 39.51 -35.52 1.19
C PHE A 455 40.70 -35.24 0.26
N PRO A 456 40.89 -36.04 -0.81
CA PRO A 456 40.25 -37.33 -1.09
C PRO A 456 40.47 -38.38 0.04
N PRO A 457 39.71 -39.49 0.09
CA PRO A 457 39.89 -40.53 1.11
C PRO A 457 41.33 -41.06 1.17
N LEU A 458 41.76 -41.51 2.36
CA LEU A 458 43.12 -42.04 2.57
C LEU A 458 43.43 -43.21 1.61
N PRO A 459 44.61 -43.25 0.93
CA PRO A 459 45.01 -44.35 0.06
C PRO A 459 45.51 -45.58 0.85
N PHE A 460 45.52 -46.77 0.24
CA PHE A 460 45.99 -48.04 0.85
C PHE A 460 46.84 -48.88 -0.13
N CYS A 461 47.47 -49.97 0.33
CA CYS A 461 48.45 -50.78 -0.44
C CYS A 461 47.97 -52.22 -0.73
N ASP A 462 48.11 -52.74 -1.98
CA ASP A 462 47.55 -54.06 -2.43
C ASP A 462 48.48 -54.89 -3.36
N LYS A 463 48.33 -56.24 -3.49
CA LYS A 463 49.23 -57.23 -4.19
C LYS A 463 49.01 -57.38 -5.73
N ALA A 464 49.96 -57.97 -6.51
CA ALA A 464 49.92 -58.12 -8.01
C ALA A 464 50.50 -59.47 -8.60
N CYS A 465 50.01 -59.96 -9.79
CA CYS A 465 50.44 -61.17 -10.56
C CYS A 465 51.82 -61.04 -11.25
N GLY A 466 52.50 -62.17 -11.52
CA GLY A 466 53.74 -62.27 -12.33
C GLY A 466 53.54 -62.55 -13.83
N PRO A 467 54.62 -62.76 -14.63
CA PRO A 467 54.56 -62.92 -16.09
C PRO A 467 53.76 -64.15 -16.60
N PRO A 468 53.09 -64.09 -17.77
CA PRO A 468 52.36 -65.23 -18.35
C PRO A 468 53.23 -66.42 -18.77
N PRO A 469 52.70 -67.67 -18.77
CA PRO A 469 53.42 -68.85 -19.23
C PRO A 469 53.84 -68.79 -20.72
N PRO A 470 55.04 -69.29 -21.11
CA PRO A 470 55.51 -69.25 -22.49
C PRO A 470 54.89 -70.34 -23.39
N VAL A 471 54.71 -70.03 -24.69
CA VAL A 471 54.19 -70.98 -25.71
C VAL A 471 55.27 -71.30 -26.78
N PRO A 472 55.65 -72.57 -27.01
CA PRO A 472 56.57 -72.94 -28.07
C PRO A 472 55.96 -72.71 -29.47
N ASN A 473 56.72 -72.11 -30.39
CA ASN A 473 56.27 -71.77 -31.75
C ASN A 473 55.03 -70.86 -31.80
N GLY A 474 54.86 -70.04 -30.75
CA GLY A 474 53.84 -69.00 -30.65
C GLY A 474 54.32 -67.77 -29.88
N GLN A 475 53.43 -66.79 -29.70
CA GLN A 475 53.68 -65.53 -29.00
C GLN A 475 52.44 -65.11 -28.21
N HIS A 476 52.62 -64.36 -27.11
CA HIS A 476 51.52 -63.73 -26.35
C HIS A 476 51.65 -62.20 -26.21
N SER A 477 50.53 -61.52 -25.98
CA SER A 477 50.41 -60.05 -25.90
C SER A 477 51.04 -59.42 -24.64
N GLY A 478 51.35 -60.22 -23.62
CA GLY A 478 51.94 -59.78 -22.35
C GLY A 478 53.47 -59.80 -22.28
N ALA A 479 54.18 -60.02 -23.41
CA ALA A 479 55.63 -60.12 -23.40
C ALA A 479 56.30 -58.79 -22.99
N GLY A 480 57.24 -58.84 -22.04
CA GLY A 480 58.03 -57.68 -21.57
C GLY A 480 57.47 -56.92 -20.35
N ARG A 481 56.34 -57.34 -19.76
CA ARG A 481 55.84 -56.79 -18.49
C ARG A 481 56.10 -57.78 -17.35
N GLU A 482 56.58 -57.28 -16.21
CA GLU A 482 56.91 -58.11 -15.04
C GLU A 482 55.74 -58.27 -14.05
N GLN A 483 54.79 -57.32 -14.03
CA GLN A 483 53.70 -57.28 -13.06
C GLN A 483 52.34 -57.00 -13.72
N PHE A 484 51.31 -57.73 -13.29
CA PHE A 484 49.93 -57.62 -13.81
C PHE A 484 48.93 -57.46 -12.67
N SER A 485 47.99 -56.52 -12.79
CA SER A 485 46.91 -56.35 -11.81
C SER A 485 45.83 -57.43 -11.97
N TYR A 486 45.03 -57.66 -10.92
CA TYR A 486 43.84 -58.51 -10.98
C TYR A 486 42.95 -58.16 -12.17
N GLY A 487 42.52 -59.17 -12.94
CA GLY A 487 41.69 -59.03 -14.14
C GLY A 487 42.44 -58.72 -15.44
N ALA A 488 43.78 -58.64 -15.44
CA ALA A 488 44.55 -58.44 -16.67
C ALA A 488 44.52 -59.69 -17.57
N GLU A 489 44.19 -59.52 -18.86
CA GLU A 489 44.09 -60.61 -19.86
C GLU A 489 45.25 -60.58 -20.87
N VAL A 490 45.73 -61.77 -21.26
CA VAL A 490 46.74 -61.95 -22.31
C VAL A 490 46.29 -62.99 -23.33
N THR A 491 46.63 -62.75 -24.60
CA THR A 491 46.16 -63.54 -25.75
C THR A 491 47.35 -64.18 -26.46
N TYR A 492 47.21 -65.45 -26.85
CA TYR A 492 48.22 -66.27 -27.52
C TYR A 492 47.96 -66.39 -29.03
N SER A 493 49.04 -66.59 -29.79
CA SER A 493 49.02 -66.75 -31.25
C SER A 493 50.12 -67.72 -31.70
N CYS A 494 49.86 -68.54 -32.72
CA CYS A 494 50.83 -69.50 -33.28
C CYS A 494 51.53 -68.95 -34.53
N ALA A 495 52.76 -69.42 -34.79
CA ALA A 495 53.46 -69.14 -36.03
C ALA A 495 52.74 -69.71 -37.26
N GLU A 496 53.01 -69.14 -38.43
CA GLU A 496 52.32 -69.45 -39.69
C GLU A 496 52.36 -70.95 -40.03
N GLY A 497 51.20 -71.53 -40.38
CA GLY A 497 51.06 -72.94 -40.75
C GLY A 497 50.77 -73.91 -39.59
N LEU A 498 50.75 -73.43 -38.35
CA LEU A 498 50.35 -74.19 -37.15
C LEU A 498 48.93 -73.84 -36.73
N SER A 499 48.21 -74.81 -36.16
CA SER A 499 46.88 -74.61 -35.54
C SER A 499 47.04 -74.47 -34.03
N LEU A 500 46.35 -73.50 -33.43
CA LEU A 500 46.28 -73.27 -31.98
C LEU A 500 45.29 -74.24 -31.35
N ILE A 501 45.77 -75.05 -30.40
CA ILE A 501 45.00 -76.07 -29.68
C ILE A 501 44.93 -75.67 -28.21
N GLY A 502 43.74 -75.31 -27.73
CA GLY A 502 43.51 -74.80 -26.37
C GLY A 502 42.86 -73.41 -26.39
N ASP A 503 42.80 -72.78 -25.21
CA ASP A 503 42.21 -71.44 -25.07
C ASP A 503 43.16 -70.37 -25.60
N ALA A 504 42.61 -69.45 -26.40
CA ALA A 504 43.40 -68.41 -27.04
C ALA A 504 43.77 -67.25 -26.09
N SER A 505 43.13 -67.14 -24.92
CA SER A 505 43.46 -66.13 -23.90
C SER A 505 43.34 -66.65 -22.47
N ILE A 506 44.14 -66.08 -21.57
CA ILE A 506 44.13 -66.33 -20.11
C ILE A 506 44.15 -64.98 -19.36
N TYR A 507 43.62 -64.94 -18.13
CA TYR A 507 43.56 -63.72 -17.32
C TYR A 507 44.07 -63.93 -15.88
N CYS A 508 44.61 -62.88 -15.25
CA CYS A 508 45.07 -62.90 -13.86
C CYS A 508 43.85 -62.91 -12.91
N THR A 509 43.68 -64.02 -12.20
CA THR A 509 42.59 -64.29 -11.26
C THR A 509 43.17 -64.68 -9.90
N SER A 510 42.30 -64.96 -8.92
CA SER A 510 42.68 -65.52 -7.63
C SER A 510 41.66 -66.56 -7.22
N ASP A 511 42.10 -67.81 -7.13
CA ASP A 511 41.23 -68.91 -6.72
C ASP A 511 41.15 -69.03 -5.19
N ASP A 512 42.16 -68.53 -4.45
CA ASP A 512 42.25 -68.56 -2.98
C ASP A 512 41.95 -67.20 -2.33
N GLY A 513 41.76 -66.13 -3.11
CA GLY A 513 41.51 -64.76 -2.65
C GLY A 513 42.73 -64.05 -2.04
N VAL A 514 43.92 -64.68 -2.06
CA VAL A 514 45.13 -64.18 -1.38
C VAL A 514 46.33 -64.14 -2.33
N ASN A 515 46.44 -65.09 -3.24
CA ASN A 515 47.46 -65.17 -4.27
C ASN A 515 46.83 -64.98 -5.64
N LEU A 516 47.47 -64.18 -6.47
CA LEU A 516 47.03 -63.95 -7.84
C LEU A 516 47.75 -64.92 -8.79
N GLU A 517 47.00 -65.68 -9.59
CA GLU A 517 47.47 -66.70 -10.56
C GLU A 517 46.76 -66.56 -11.92
N TRP A 518 47.31 -67.12 -13.00
CA TRP A 518 46.68 -67.12 -14.32
C TRP A 518 45.55 -68.15 -14.43
N SER A 519 44.46 -67.80 -15.13
CA SER A 519 43.23 -68.60 -15.24
C SER A 519 43.37 -69.97 -15.92
N GLY A 520 44.50 -70.26 -16.57
CA GLY A 520 44.73 -71.53 -17.27
C GLY A 520 46.13 -71.67 -17.87
N PRO A 521 46.47 -72.86 -18.41
CA PRO A 521 47.75 -73.13 -19.04
C PRO A 521 47.87 -72.47 -20.43
N ALA A 522 49.10 -72.40 -20.97
CA ALA A 522 49.34 -71.91 -22.33
C ALA A 522 48.84 -72.93 -23.40
N PRO A 523 48.28 -72.46 -24.54
CA PRO A 523 47.83 -73.32 -25.63
C PRO A 523 49.00 -73.95 -26.42
N GLU A 524 48.71 -75.02 -27.17
CA GLU A 524 49.70 -75.75 -27.98
C GLU A 524 49.59 -75.43 -29.49
N CYS A 525 50.72 -75.26 -30.18
CA CYS A 525 50.76 -75.03 -31.63
C CYS A 525 51.21 -76.29 -32.39
N LYS A 526 50.31 -76.94 -33.15
CA LYS A 526 50.59 -78.18 -33.93
C LYS A 526 50.00 -78.15 -35.35
N VAL A 527 50.56 -78.93 -36.27
CA VAL A 527 50.02 -79.09 -37.64
C VAL A 527 48.94 -80.19 -37.64
N VAL A 528 47.70 -79.86 -38.03
CA VAL A 528 46.59 -80.83 -38.15
C VAL A 528 45.97 -80.75 -39.56
N ARG A 529 45.79 -81.90 -40.22
CA ARG A 529 45.17 -82.01 -41.56
C ARG A 529 44.29 -83.26 -41.68
N CYS A 530 42.99 -83.10 -41.88
CA CYS A 530 42.08 -84.22 -42.16
C CYS A 530 41.98 -84.54 -43.67
N PRO A 531 41.92 -85.83 -44.04
CA PRO A 531 41.83 -86.26 -45.45
C PRO A 531 40.44 -85.97 -46.03
N ARG A 532 40.33 -85.91 -47.37
CA ARG A 532 39.05 -85.71 -48.07
C ARG A 532 38.04 -86.83 -47.76
N PRO A 533 36.84 -86.52 -47.24
CA PRO A 533 35.78 -87.52 -47.06
C PRO A 533 35.32 -88.16 -48.39
N ALA A 534 35.06 -89.47 -48.40
CA ALA A 534 34.52 -90.19 -49.54
C ALA A 534 33.24 -90.96 -49.15
N VAL A 535 32.12 -90.66 -49.83
CA VAL A 535 30.81 -91.30 -49.62
C VAL A 535 30.29 -91.78 -50.99
N GLU A 536 30.05 -93.08 -51.15
CA GLU A 536 29.54 -93.65 -52.41
C GLU A 536 28.12 -93.17 -52.73
N ARG A 537 27.87 -92.75 -53.98
CA ARG A 537 26.61 -92.11 -54.42
C ARG A 537 26.17 -90.93 -53.54
N GLY A 538 27.15 -90.22 -52.97
CA GLY A 538 26.94 -89.01 -52.17
C GLY A 538 27.88 -87.86 -52.54
N ARG A 539 27.49 -86.62 -52.22
CA ARG A 539 28.20 -85.36 -52.49
C ARG A 539 28.48 -84.59 -51.21
N MET A 540 29.62 -83.89 -51.14
CA MET A 540 30.07 -83.14 -49.97
C MET A 540 30.36 -81.64 -50.26
N THR A 541 30.25 -80.78 -49.24
CA THR A 541 30.47 -79.32 -49.35
C THR A 541 31.18 -78.79 -48.10
N PRO A 542 32.24 -77.96 -48.20
CA PRO A 542 32.92 -77.50 -49.41
C PRO A 542 33.85 -78.58 -50.01
N GLN A 543 34.09 -78.52 -51.31
CA GLN A 543 34.99 -79.47 -51.99
C GLN A 543 36.45 -79.03 -51.84
N ARG A 544 37.14 -79.56 -50.82
CA ARG A 544 38.59 -79.42 -50.62
C ARG A 544 39.26 -80.78 -50.45
N PHE A 545 40.57 -80.83 -50.68
CA PHE A 545 41.36 -82.06 -50.54
C PHE A 545 41.90 -82.30 -49.12
N THR A 546 42.12 -81.23 -48.35
CA THR A 546 42.61 -81.28 -46.95
C THR A 546 41.98 -80.18 -46.12
N PHE A 547 41.70 -80.48 -44.85
CA PHE A 547 40.99 -79.57 -43.94
C PHE A 547 41.79 -79.33 -42.64
N PRO A 548 41.90 -78.08 -42.15
CA PRO A 548 42.58 -77.79 -40.88
C PRO A 548 41.71 -78.17 -39.67
N TYR A 549 42.31 -78.18 -38.48
CA TYR A 549 41.60 -78.40 -37.22
C TYR A 549 40.36 -77.52 -37.09
N GLY A 550 39.23 -78.11 -36.67
CA GLY A 550 37.95 -77.43 -36.47
C GLY A 550 37.10 -77.21 -37.74
N ALA A 551 37.61 -77.52 -38.94
CA ALA A 551 36.85 -77.34 -40.17
C ALA A 551 35.70 -78.36 -40.33
N ALA A 552 34.53 -77.92 -40.82
CA ALA A 552 33.31 -78.72 -40.97
C ALA A 552 32.92 -78.97 -42.45
N VAL A 553 32.39 -80.16 -42.75
CA VAL A 553 31.95 -80.59 -44.10
C VAL A 553 30.56 -81.24 -44.03
N ARG A 554 29.70 -80.96 -45.02
CA ARG A 554 28.30 -81.45 -45.10
C ARG A 554 28.05 -82.38 -46.30
N PHE A 555 27.17 -83.39 -46.17
CA PHE A 555 26.92 -84.49 -47.13
C PHE A 555 25.46 -84.59 -47.64
N SER A 556 25.26 -85.19 -48.82
CA SER A 556 23.95 -85.44 -49.50
C SER A 556 24.00 -86.67 -50.44
N CYS A 557 22.88 -87.36 -50.73
CA CYS A 557 22.82 -88.58 -51.58
C CYS A 557 22.16 -88.36 -52.95
N ASP A 558 22.50 -89.21 -53.93
CA ASP A 558 21.89 -89.23 -55.28
C ASP A 558 20.45 -89.81 -55.30
N GLU A 559 19.67 -89.55 -56.36
CA GLU A 559 18.25 -89.96 -56.45
C GLU A 559 18.02 -91.49 -56.34
N GLY A 560 16.95 -91.88 -55.65
CA GLY A 560 16.63 -93.29 -55.35
C GLY A 560 17.37 -93.86 -54.13
N PHE A 561 18.23 -93.06 -53.49
CA PHE A 561 18.95 -93.39 -52.26
C PHE A 561 18.66 -92.39 -51.14
N VAL A 562 18.69 -92.85 -49.88
CA VAL A 562 18.50 -92.03 -48.68
C VAL A 562 19.77 -92.01 -47.82
N LEU A 563 20.08 -90.86 -47.21
CA LEU A 563 21.27 -90.64 -46.38
C LEU A 563 21.08 -91.23 -44.98
N GLN A 564 21.99 -92.11 -44.59
CA GLN A 564 22.04 -92.75 -43.29
C GLN A 564 23.30 -92.32 -42.54
N GLY A 565 23.11 -91.56 -41.46
CA GLY A 565 24.18 -90.97 -40.63
C GLY A 565 24.06 -89.45 -40.52
N ASP A 566 25.03 -88.81 -39.86
CA ASP A 566 25.07 -87.35 -39.70
C ASP A 566 25.40 -86.65 -41.02
N ALA A 567 24.62 -85.62 -41.33
CA ALA A 567 24.83 -84.85 -42.54
C ALA A 567 26.07 -83.94 -42.47
N GLU A 568 26.70 -83.73 -41.31
CA GLU A 568 27.85 -82.84 -41.12
C GLU A 568 28.93 -83.47 -40.22
N SER A 569 30.21 -83.26 -40.52
CA SER A 569 31.35 -83.77 -39.74
C SER A 569 32.49 -82.75 -39.63
N ARG A 570 33.24 -82.75 -38.52
CA ARG A 570 34.34 -81.82 -38.21
C ARG A 570 35.70 -82.52 -38.11
N CYS A 571 36.75 -81.79 -38.50
CA CYS A 571 38.14 -82.24 -38.38
C CYS A 571 38.66 -82.06 -36.94
N LEU A 572 38.98 -83.17 -36.27
CA LEU A 572 39.50 -83.18 -34.90
C LEU A 572 41.03 -83.03 -34.86
N ALA A 573 41.59 -82.85 -33.65
CA ALA A 573 43.01 -82.65 -33.42
C ALA A 573 43.87 -83.87 -33.83
N ASP A 574 43.26 -85.06 -33.90
CA ASP A 574 43.87 -86.31 -34.33
C ASP A 574 43.82 -86.53 -35.85
N GLY A 575 43.24 -85.60 -36.61
CA GLY A 575 43.11 -85.71 -38.07
C GLY A 575 41.94 -86.58 -38.54
N THR A 576 41.01 -86.96 -37.64
CA THR A 576 39.81 -87.73 -37.98
C THR A 576 38.56 -86.86 -38.13
N TRP A 577 37.53 -87.43 -38.75
CA TRP A 577 36.21 -86.81 -38.96
C TRP A 577 35.22 -87.27 -37.89
N HIS A 578 34.63 -86.32 -37.17
CA HIS A 578 33.60 -86.61 -36.17
C HIS A 578 32.40 -85.64 -36.28
N PRO A 579 31.14 -86.12 -36.31
CA PRO A 579 30.70 -87.53 -36.34
C PRO A 579 31.21 -88.32 -37.57
N PRO A 580 31.20 -89.67 -37.56
CA PRO A 580 31.69 -90.46 -38.70
C PRO A 580 30.88 -90.21 -39.99
N LEU A 581 31.51 -90.45 -41.15
CA LEU A 581 30.93 -90.12 -42.47
C LEU A 581 29.63 -90.92 -42.76
N PRO A 582 28.59 -90.31 -43.37
CA PRO A 582 27.32 -90.98 -43.66
C PRO A 582 27.38 -91.91 -44.89
N THR A 583 26.36 -92.77 -45.07
CA THR A 583 26.22 -93.71 -46.22
C THR A 583 24.87 -93.55 -46.94
N CYS A 584 24.78 -93.91 -48.23
CA CYS A 584 23.56 -93.78 -49.06
C CYS A 584 22.96 -95.15 -49.42
N GLN A 585 21.68 -95.42 -49.10
CA GLN A 585 21.02 -96.72 -49.31
C GLN A 585 19.72 -96.64 -50.14
N PRO A 586 19.33 -97.69 -50.92
CA PRO A 586 18.16 -97.68 -51.79
C PRO A 586 16.80 -97.82 -51.06
N VAL A 587 15.70 -97.36 -51.68
CA VAL A 587 14.33 -97.30 -51.10
C VAL A 587 13.47 -98.57 -51.43
N GLN A 588 12.64 -99.09 -50.50
CA GLN A 588 11.74 -100.26 -50.69
C GLN A 588 10.29 -100.09 -50.13
N CYS A 589 9.26 -100.73 -50.73
CA CYS A 589 7.88 -100.77 -50.21
C CYS A 589 7.55 -102.06 -49.44
N PRO A 590 6.96 -102.01 -48.23
CA PRO A 590 6.59 -103.20 -47.45
C PRO A 590 5.27 -103.84 -47.91
N ARG A 591 5.09 -105.15 -47.70
CA ARG A 591 3.85 -105.89 -48.03
C ARG A 591 2.62 -105.27 -47.33
N PRO A 592 1.49 -105.06 -48.04
CA PRO A 592 0.26 -104.56 -47.44
C PRO A 592 -0.32 -105.54 -46.39
N SER A 593 -0.72 -105.01 -45.23
CA SER A 593 -1.22 -105.75 -44.06
C SER A 593 -2.58 -106.43 -44.31
N ARG A 594 -2.86 -107.59 -43.67
CA ARG A 594 -4.16 -108.30 -43.76
C ARG A 594 -5.29 -107.41 -43.21
N GLN A 595 -6.28 -107.08 -44.04
CA GLN A 595 -7.52 -106.40 -43.63
C GLN A 595 -8.70 -107.37 -43.73
N GLU A 596 -9.65 -107.32 -42.78
CA GLU A 596 -10.71 -108.34 -42.63
C GLU A 596 -11.55 -108.59 -43.88
N ASP A 597 -11.72 -107.57 -44.73
CA ASP A 597 -12.49 -107.64 -45.97
C ASP A 597 -11.62 -107.84 -47.22
N VAL A 598 -10.27 -107.80 -47.10
CA VAL A 598 -9.31 -107.89 -48.21
C VAL A 598 -8.45 -109.15 -48.08
N MET A 599 -8.49 -110.02 -49.08
CA MET A 599 -7.61 -111.21 -49.14
C MET A 599 -6.46 -110.96 -50.13
N ILE A 600 -5.22 -111.22 -49.72
CA ILE A 600 -4.01 -111.08 -50.56
C ILE A 600 -3.24 -112.40 -50.51
N TYR A 601 -3.17 -113.11 -51.63
CA TYR A 601 -2.42 -114.35 -51.77
C TYR A 601 -1.07 -114.06 -52.44
N THR A 602 -0.10 -113.55 -51.67
CA THR A 602 1.32 -113.45 -52.05
C THR A 602 2.21 -113.91 -50.89
N SER A 603 3.41 -114.42 -51.20
CA SER A 603 4.45 -114.76 -50.21
C SER A 603 5.54 -113.69 -50.08
N LYS A 604 5.62 -112.70 -50.98
CA LYS A 604 6.67 -111.65 -50.97
C LYS A 604 6.42 -110.61 -49.84
N SER A 605 7.47 -110.24 -49.09
CA SER A 605 7.41 -109.37 -47.90
C SER A 605 7.74 -107.88 -48.16
N SER A 606 8.53 -107.58 -49.20
CA SER A 606 8.78 -106.24 -49.70
C SER A 606 8.87 -106.24 -51.23
N PHE A 607 8.63 -105.08 -51.82
CA PHE A 607 8.51 -104.88 -53.26
C PHE A 607 9.37 -103.69 -53.68
N GLU A 608 10.04 -103.85 -54.80
CA GLU A 608 10.85 -102.79 -55.38
C GLU A 608 9.96 -101.81 -56.15
N VAL A 609 10.49 -100.60 -56.35
CA VAL A 609 9.78 -99.53 -57.06
C VAL A 609 9.35 -100.02 -58.45
N ASN A 610 8.07 -99.83 -58.78
CA ASN A 610 7.33 -100.27 -59.98
C ASN A 610 6.79 -101.72 -60.00
N GLU A 611 6.96 -102.53 -58.95
CA GLU A 611 6.31 -103.85 -58.88
C GLU A 611 4.81 -103.76 -58.48
N THR A 612 3.96 -104.64 -59.06
CA THR A 612 2.49 -104.66 -58.85
C THR A 612 1.96 -105.88 -58.06
N LEU A 613 0.85 -105.70 -57.33
CA LEU A 613 0.18 -106.70 -56.48
C LEU A 613 -1.37 -106.68 -56.66
N SER A 614 -2.02 -107.83 -56.81
CA SER A 614 -3.50 -107.96 -56.92
C SER A 614 -4.18 -108.59 -55.69
N PHE A 615 -5.43 -108.21 -55.37
CA PHE A 615 -6.16 -108.66 -54.15
C PHE A 615 -7.68 -108.89 -54.36
N TYR A 616 -8.38 -109.49 -53.38
CA TYR A 616 -9.83 -109.84 -53.42
C TYR A 616 -10.62 -109.24 -52.27
N CYS A 617 -11.93 -109.03 -52.47
CA CYS A 617 -12.86 -108.57 -51.43
C CYS A 617 -13.81 -109.67 -50.94
N LYS A 618 -13.86 -109.90 -49.63
CA LYS A 618 -14.50 -111.08 -48.99
C LYS A 618 -16.03 -111.14 -49.11
N ARG A 619 -16.72 -110.03 -49.43
CA ARG A 619 -18.18 -109.96 -49.62
C ARG A 619 -18.66 -110.18 -51.07
N ASP A 620 -17.76 -110.21 -52.05
CA ASP A 620 -18.08 -110.35 -53.47
C ASP A 620 -17.41 -111.60 -54.09
N VAL A 621 -17.61 -112.76 -53.46
CA VAL A 621 -16.96 -114.04 -53.85
C VAL A 621 -17.34 -114.50 -55.27
N TYR A 622 -18.33 -113.87 -55.92
CA TYR A 622 -18.78 -114.20 -57.26
C TYR A 622 -18.42 -113.15 -58.35
N GLN A 623 -17.60 -112.13 -58.05
CA GLN A 623 -17.12 -111.21 -59.10
C GLN A 623 -15.90 -111.75 -59.87
N THR A 624 -15.98 -111.66 -61.20
CA THR A 624 -15.00 -112.18 -62.17
C THR A 624 -13.80 -111.25 -62.44
N VAL A 625 -13.66 -110.09 -61.75
CA VAL A 625 -12.55 -109.13 -61.95
C VAL A 625 -11.84 -108.80 -60.63
N ARG A 626 -10.49 -108.83 -60.61
CA ARG A 626 -9.63 -108.61 -59.41
C ARG A 626 -8.90 -107.24 -59.48
N PRO A 627 -8.91 -106.39 -58.43
CA PRO A 627 -8.15 -105.13 -58.37
C PRO A 627 -6.62 -105.31 -58.17
N VAL A 628 -5.80 -104.36 -58.67
CA VAL A 628 -4.30 -104.34 -58.67
C VAL A 628 -3.71 -103.00 -58.16
N THR A 629 -2.55 -103.01 -57.46
CA THR A 629 -1.80 -101.86 -56.92
C THR A 629 -0.29 -101.92 -57.23
N THR A 630 0.45 -100.80 -57.22
CA THR A 630 1.89 -100.70 -57.61
C THR A 630 2.75 -99.95 -56.57
N CYS A 631 4.01 -100.36 -56.34
CA CYS A 631 4.96 -99.69 -55.43
C CYS A 631 5.61 -98.44 -56.08
N SER A 632 5.51 -97.28 -55.43
CA SER A 632 6.06 -95.99 -55.88
C SER A 632 7.48 -95.71 -55.34
N ALA A 633 8.25 -94.83 -56.00
CA ALA A 633 9.60 -94.39 -55.60
C ALA A 633 9.68 -93.77 -54.19
N ASN A 634 8.53 -93.35 -53.66
CA ASN A 634 8.40 -92.82 -52.30
C ASN A 634 8.06 -93.91 -51.26
N GLY A 635 8.13 -95.19 -51.62
CA GLY A 635 7.91 -96.32 -50.70
C GLY A 635 6.43 -96.65 -50.38
N THR A 636 5.47 -96.24 -51.21
CA THR A 636 4.01 -96.44 -50.97
C THR A 636 3.26 -97.12 -52.12
N TRP A 637 2.13 -97.79 -51.82
CA TRP A 637 1.29 -98.53 -52.78
C TRP A 637 0.17 -97.68 -53.42
N GLN A 638 0.06 -97.71 -54.75
CA GLN A 638 -0.91 -96.91 -55.51
C GLN A 638 -1.60 -97.70 -56.65
N PRO A 639 -2.95 -97.76 -56.72
CA PRO A 639 -3.92 -97.25 -55.74
C PRO A 639 -3.92 -98.06 -54.42
N PRO A 640 -4.30 -97.47 -53.27
CA PRO A 640 -4.23 -98.13 -51.97
C PRO A 640 -5.13 -99.38 -51.87
N VAL A 641 -4.69 -100.35 -51.06
CA VAL A 641 -5.23 -101.72 -51.02
C VAL A 641 -6.44 -101.80 -50.06
N THR A 642 -7.65 -101.44 -50.51
CA THR A 642 -8.88 -101.44 -49.69
C THR A 642 -10.15 -101.88 -50.45
N CYS A 643 -11.14 -102.45 -49.73
CA CYS A 643 -12.46 -102.86 -50.25
C CYS A 643 -13.58 -101.90 -49.77
N LYS A 644 -14.51 -101.48 -50.63
CA LYS A 644 -15.56 -100.50 -50.27
C LYS A 644 -16.76 -101.13 -49.51
N LYS A 645 -16.96 -100.76 -48.23
CA LYS A 645 -18.22 -100.89 -47.45
C LYS A 645 -18.90 -99.51 -47.31
N ARG A 646 -20.24 -99.47 -47.30
CA ARG A 646 -21.08 -98.24 -47.15
C ARG A 646 -21.37 -97.97 -45.66
N ASP A 647 -21.35 -96.69 -45.29
CA ASP A 647 -21.66 -96.05 -43.98
C ASP A 647 -20.66 -96.30 -42.83
N ALA A 648 -20.28 -95.34 -41.97
CA ALA A 648 -20.80 -94.00 -41.70
C ALA A 648 -19.65 -93.07 -41.27
N CYS A 649 -19.60 -91.90 -41.91
CA CYS A 649 -18.70 -90.78 -41.64
C CYS A 649 -19.39 -89.84 -40.65
N GLU A 650 -19.37 -90.17 -39.35
CA GLU A 650 -20.13 -89.37 -38.36
C GLU A 650 -19.44 -89.15 -37.00
N LYS A 651 -18.08 -89.14 -36.94
CA LYS A 651 -17.35 -88.73 -35.71
C LYS A 651 -16.07 -87.89 -35.91
N ILE A 652 -15.82 -87.29 -37.08
CA ILE A 652 -14.66 -86.39 -37.32
C ILE A 652 -15.12 -85.01 -37.84
N LEU A 653 -16.31 -84.57 -37.44
CA LEU A 653 -16.83 -83.23 -37.78
C LEU A 653 -17.24 -82.42 -36.54
N GLN A 654 -16.64 -82.73 -35.38
CA GLN A 654 -17.01 -82.09 -34.11
C GLN A 654 -15.83 -81.64 -33.22
N ASN A 655 -14.60 -81.51 -33.75
CA ASN A 655 -13.46 -80.95 -32.99
C ASN A 655 -12.56 -80.06 -33.88
N LYS A 656 -13.18 -79.31 -34.81
CA LYS A 656 -12.49 -78.37 -35.71
C LYS A 656 -12.71 -76.89 -35.35
N GLU A 657 -13.29 -76.58 -34.18
CA GLU A 657 -13.69 -75.20 -33.83
C GLU A 657 -13.09 -74.57 -32.56
N ASP A 658 -12.21 -75.22 -31.77
CA ASP A 658 -11.88 -74.67 -30.43
C ASP A 658 -10.49 -74.05 -30.17
N PHE A 659 -9.54 -73.96 -31.10
CA PHE A 659 -8.33 -73.15 -30.84
C PHE A 659 -7.84 -72.36 -32.06
N GLN A 660 -8.61 -71.31 -32.40
CA GLN A 660 -8.11 -70.11 -33.06
C GLN A 660 -7.81 -69.04 -32.00
N CYS A 661 -6.52 -68.68 -31.83
CA CYS A 661 -6.04 -67.30 -31.68
C CYS A 661 -4.51 -67.27 -31.41
N GLY A 662 -3.72 -67.28 -32.48
CA GLY A 662 -2.94 -66.10 -32.88
C GLY A 662 -1.87 -65.48 -31.97
N VAL A 663 -1.33 -66.16 -30.95
CA VAL A 663 -0.17 -65.62 -30.19
C VAL A 663 1.13 -66.30 -30.65
N PRO A 664 2.14 -65.56 -31.14
CA PRO A 664 3.43 -66.13 -31.51
C PRO A 664 4.16 -66.72 -30.30
N LEU A 665 4.79 -67.89 -30.47
CA LEU A 665 5.58 -68.61 -29.45
C LEU A 665 6.65 -67.74 -28.76
N THR A 666 7.06 -66.64 -29.38
CA THR A 666 8.03 -65.66 -28.86
C THR A 666 7.46 -64.77 -27.75
N GLU A 667 6.16 -64.45 -27.77
CA GLU A 667 5.50 -63.67 -26.71
C GLU A 667 5.19 -64.51 -25.47
N LEU A 668 5.03 -65.82 -25.63
CA LEU A 668 4.87 -66.75 -24.51
C LEU A 668 6.15 -66.85 -23.66
N LYS A 669 7.31 -66.70 -24.31
CA LYS A 669 8.62 -66.80 -23.66
C LYS A 669 8.92 -65.55 -22.80
N THR A 670 8.60 -64.37 -23.32
CA THR A 670 8.76 -63.11 -22.57
C THR A 670 7.78 -63.00 -21.39
N LEU A 671 6.54 -63.49 -21.54
CA LEU A 671 5.57 -63.56 -20.44
C LEU A 671 6.01 -64.50 -19.30
N LEU A 672 6.70 -65.59 -19.61
CA LEU A 672 7.24 -66.51 -18.60
C LEU A 672 8.48 -65.94 -17.89
N GLU A 673 9.33 -65.18 -18.57
CA GLU A 673 10.48 -64.48 -17.98
C GLU A 673 10.07 -63.33 -17.06
N VAL A 674 9.05 -62.55 -17.44
CA VAL A 674 8.48 -61.49 -16.58
C VAL A 674 7.81 -62.09 -15.34
N ARG A 675 7.12 -63.23 -15.48
CA ARG A 675 6.52 -63.95 -14.34
C ARG A 675 7.55 -64.53 -13.38
N LYS A 676 8.75 -64.88 -13.87
CA LYS A 676 9.89 -65.30 -13.04
C LYS A 676 10.45 -64.14 -12.21
N LEU A 677 10.69 -62.98 -12.84
CA LEU A 677 11.19 -61.78 -12.16
C LEU A 677 10.21 -61.26 -11.07
N TYR A 678 8.91 -61.32 -11.33
CA TYR A 678 7.89 -60.92 -10.37
C TYR A 678 7.89 -61.81 -9.10
N LEU A 679 8.14 -63.11 -9.26
CA LEU A 679 8.25 -64.06 -8.14
C LEU A 679 9.57 -63.89 -7.35
N GLU A 680 10.65 -63.47 -8.01
CA GLU A 680 11.92 -63.12 -7.36
C GLU A 680 11.81 -61.83 -6.53
N ILE A 681 11.07 -60.82 -7.01
CA ILE A 681 10.79 -59.58 -6.27
C ILE A 681 9.90 -59.88 -5.04
N GLN A 682 8.84 -60.69 -5.19
CA GLN A 682 8.01 -61.11 -4.05
C GLN A 682 8.76 -61.94 -2.99
N LYS A 683 9.85 -62.62 -3.38
CA LYS A 683 10.72 -63.34 -2.44
C LYS A 683 11.58 -62.36 -1.64
N LEU A 684 12.13 -61.33 -2.29
CA LEU A 684 12.95 -60.29 -1.65
C LEU A 684 12.13 -59.38 -0.71
N GLU A 685 10.88 -59.04 -1.04
CA GLU A 685 9.98 -58.29 -0.16
C GLU A 685 9.56 -59.05 1.12
N LYS A 686 9.79 -60.36 1.17
CA LYS A 686 9.48 -61.21 2.33
C LYS A 686 10.72 -61.52 3.19
N GLU A 687 11.91 -61.22 2.67
CA GLU A 687 13.21 -61.37 3.34
C GLU A 687 13.75 -60.03 3.90
N LEU A 688 13.16 -58.90 3.49
CA LEU A 688 13.23 -57.57 4.11
C LEU A 688 12.13 -57.42 5.17
#